data_AF-A0A7C8MJ63-F1
#
_entry.id   AF-A0A7C8MJ63-F1
#
_cell.length_a   1.000
_cell.length_b   1.000
_cell.length_c   1.000
_cell.angle_alpha   90.00
_cell.angle_beta   90.00
_cell.angle_gamma   90.00
#
_symmetry.space_group_name_H-M   'P 1'
#
loop_
_entity.id
_entity.type
_entity.pdbx_description
1 polymer ?
#
loop_
_entity_poly.entity_id
_entity_poly.type
_entity_poly.pdbx_seq_one_letter_code
_entity_poly.pdbx_strand_id
1 'polypeptide(L)'
;MSSNKVVKVAAVQAAPVSFNLEKSVEKLTQLTAEAVKGGAELIVFPEAFLSAYPWRYAFDATIGAREPRGREWYRKYYDSAVAIPSPEIDIIAETARTHNVYVEVGIIEKEGGTLYCTALLFGRDGSILLKHRKLIPTAAERLVWGRGAGDGLGVVQTDIGKRYTLVLVLTTLPSHNSWENYMPAARMALYQQGIEIYLAPTADDLETWTASMQHIAKEGRCFLVTVNAMTKVSDFPVDYPPFTPEHPDRNPDGEQWKADDIVNRGGSFIAGPLGTRLTEPLWDKEGIVEPGFDTVAVHGGQEPDPINGSRAVPLYQTSAYNFTDAADGAGKFAWSKEGYVYTRMGNPTNTVFENRMAMLEGGVGAVATASGHAAQFMALTQCCEPGHNFISTSWLYGGSFNQFRVYLKKFHIQVKWVVGNDPAKFDEAIDENTRAIYIETISNPKHSVPDIPAIAAVAHKHGIPLIVDNTFGMGGYLSQPIKLGADIVTHSATKWIGGHGTSMGGIVIDGGHFDWSASGKFPGFTEPAEGYHGMRFWETYGYKALAAKVRMDSMRDLGPCLSPFNAWLFLQGLETLSLRGARTVENTQKLGEWLEAHPCVSWVLYPGLKSHPDYELAKKILPKGAGGVLTFGVAGKVEQVRAVVDNLKMTSHLANVGDCKTLIIHPWVTTHQQMPDEEKIKGGVTPDLLRVSLGIEDFEDIKRDFEQAFVAAGLLKAEKSSVDPFSKAMDLVSGGFMGKLSTGAPRPGTDGTIG
;
A
#
# COMPACT_ATOMS: atom_id res chain seq x y z
N MET A 1 -5.61 25.63 7.72
CA MET A 1 -6.83 24.80 7.65
C MET A 1 -6.42 23.36 7.87
N SER A 2 -7.26 22.49 8.43
CA SER A 2 -6.90 21.08 8.65
C SER A 2 -6.68 20.38 7.32
N SER A 3 -5.46 19.92 7.07
CA SER A 3 -5.13 19.07 5.93
C SER A 3 -5.93 17.76 6.01
N ASN A 4 -6.54 17.32 4.91
CA ASN A 4 -7.06 15.95 4.82
C ASN A 4 -5.91 14.93 4.91
N LYS A 5 -5.56 14.52 6.13
CA LYS A 5 -4.59 13.46 6.41
C LYS A 5 -5.26 12.12 6.10
N VAL A 6 -4.60 11.32 5.24
CA VAL A 6 -4.99 9.92 5.07
C VAL A 6 -4.26 9.16 6.17
N VAL A 7 -5.00 8.35 6.92
CA VAL A 7 -4.53 7.65 8.11
C VAL A 7 -4.83 6.18 7.93
N LYS A 8 -3.86 5.32 8.22
CA LYS A 8 -4.13 3.89 8.30
C LYS A 8 -4.46 3.49 9.73
N VAL A 9 -5.55 2.73 9.88
CA VAL A 9 -6.08 2.26 11.17
C VAL A 9 -6.07 0.73 11.19
N ALA A 10 -5.66 0.16 12.32
CA ALA A 10 -5.69 -1.28 12.58
C ALA A 10 -6.70 -1.59 13.69
N ALA A 11 -7.74 -2.36 13.36
CA ALA A 11 -8.66 -2.94 14.34
C ALA A 11 -8.17 -4.35 14.72
N VAL A 12 -7.68 -4.53 15.94
CA VAL A 12 -7.00 -5.77 16.37
C VAL A 12 -7.99 -6.72 17.02
N GLN A 13 -8.47 -7.71 16.26
CA GLN A 13 -9.32 -8.77 16.80
C GLN A 13 -8.45 -9.90 17.37
N ALA A 14 -8.33 -9.96 18.70
CA ALA A 14 -7.58 -11.00 19.39
C ALA A 14 -8.19 -11.31 20.77
N ALA A 15 -8.02 -12.54 21.23
CA ALA A 15 -8.32 -12.95 22.59
C ALA A 15 -7.32 -12.31 23.59
N PRO A 16 -7.78 -11.88 24.79
CA PRO A 16 -6.89 -11.65 25.91
C PRO A 16 -6.21 -12.97 26.32
N VAL A 17 -5.06 -12.90 26.99
CA VAL A 17 -4.55 -14.05 27.75
C VAL A 17 -5.26 -14.05 29.10
N SER A 18 -6.46 -14.65 29.14
CA SER A 18 -7.44 -14.43 30.20
C SER A 18 -6.86 -14.62 31.61
N PHE A 19 -7.02 -13.59 32.44
CA PHE A 19 -6.51 -13.53 33.82
C PHE A 19 -4.97 -13.58 33.96
N ASN A 20 -4.22 -13.28 32.89
CA ASN A 20 -2.76 -13.14 32.92
C ASN A 20 -2.34 -11.80 32.31
N LEU A 21 -2.12 -10.80 33.18
CA LEU A 21 -1.83 -9.43 32.74
C LEU A 21 -0.51 -9.32 31.96
N GLU A 22 0.56 -9.91 32.48
CA GLU A 22 1.91 -9.93 31.87
C GLU A 22 1.84 -10.40 30.41
N LYS A 23 1.24 -11.58 30.17
CA LYS A 23 1.12 -12.15 28.82
C LYS A 23 0.17 -11.38 27.90
N SER A 24 -0.90 -10.76 28.44
CA SER A 24 -1.73 -9.87 27.64
C SER A 24 -0.98 -8.60 27.19
N VAL A 25 -0.08 -8.06 28.02
CA VAL A 25 0.77 -6.90 27.68
C VAL A 25 1.85 -7.30 26.65
N GLU A 26 2.46 -8.49 26.78
CA GLU A 26 3.34 -9.06 25.76
C GLU A 26 2.62 -9.19 24.40
N LYS A 27 1.41 -9.79 24.41
CA LYS A 27 0.57 -9.97 23.20
C LYS A 27 0.16 -8.62 22.58
N LEU A 28 -0.20 -7.64 23.40
CA LEU A 28 -0.48 -6.26 22.95
C LEU A 28 0.73 -5.65 22.21
N THR A 29 1.91 -5.79 22.80
CA THR A 29 3.17 -5.24 22.26
C THR A 29 3.52 -5.89 20.92
N GLN A 30 3.39 -7.22 20.83
CA GLN A 30 3.61 -7.98 19.59
C GLN A 30 2.63 -7.55 18.48
N LEU A 31 1.32 -7.52 18.77
CA LEU A 31 0.28 -7.16 17.80
C LEU A 31 0.38 -5.68 17.37
N THR A 32 0.83 -4.80 18.26
CA THR A 32 1.16 -3.42 17.94
C THR A 32 2.29 -3.35 16.91
N ALA A 33 3.40 -4.05 17.15
CA ALA A 33 4.52 -4.11 16.20
C ALA A 33 4.14 -4.74 14.86
N GLU A 34 3.16 -5.65 14.82
CA GLU A 34 2.61 -6.23 13.59
C GLU A 34 1.76 -5.21 12.81
N ALA A 35 0.84 -4.51 13.47
CA ALA A 35 0.04 -3.44 12.87
C ALA A 35 0.92 -2.30 12.32
N VAL A 36 2.01 -1.96 13.01
CA VAL A 36 3.00 -0.95 12.56
C VAL A 36 3.72 -1.39 11.29
N LYS A 37 4.05 -2.68 11.12
CA LYS A 37 4.57 -3.21 9.84
C LYS A 37 3.53 -3.14 8.72
N GLY A 38 2.24 -3.20 9.05
CA GLY A 38 1.15 -2.87 8.15
C GLY A 38 1.14 -1.40 7.71
N GLY A 39 1.74 -0.50 8.50
CA GLY A 39 1.74 0.94 8.32
C GLY A 39 0.63 1.66 9.10
N ALA A 40 0.03 1.03 10.12
CA ALA A 40 -1.02 1.66 10.92
C ALA A 40 -0.47 2.78 11.82
N GLU A 41 -1.18 3.91 11.88
CA GLU A 41 -0.88 5.05 12.77
C GLU A 41 -1.79 5.08 14.02
N LEU A 42 -2.91 4.36 13.96
CA LEU A 42 -3.88 4.20 15.05
C LEU A 42 -4.23 2.71 15.16
N ILE A 43 -4.06 2.17 16.36
CA ILE A 43 -4.23 0.75 16.68
C ILE A 43 -5.25 0.67 17.80
N VAL A 44 -6.26 -0.18 17.65
CA VAL A 44 -7.44 -0.24 18.52
C VAL A 44 -7.62 -1.69 18.95
N PHE A 45 -7.64 -1.94 20.25
CA PHE A 45 -7.74 -3.27 20.85
C PHE A 45 -9.14 -3.53 21.46
N PRO A 46 -9.51 -4.79 21.77
CA PRO A 46 -10.82 -5.11 22.36
C PRO A 46 -11.02 -4.60 23.78
N GLU A 47 -12.24 -4.80 24.30
CA GLU A 47 -12.53 -4.62 25.73
C GLU A 47 -11.84 -5.63 26.61
N ALA A 48 -11.45 -5.16 27.80
CA ALA A 48 -10.90 -6.01 28.84
C ALA A 48 -9.77 -6.92 28.33
N PHE A 49 -9.05 -6.46 27.29
CA PHE A 49 -7.96 -7.17 26.64
C PHE A 49 -6.81 -7.37 27.64
N LEU A 50 -6.65 -6.43 28.58
CA LEU A 50 -5.87 -6.62 29.79
C LEU A 50 -6.79 -7.10 30.92
N SER A 51 -6.48 -8.29 31.45
CA SER A 51 -7.31 -9.15 32.31
C SER A 51 -8.26 -10.09 31.54
N ALA A 52 -9.58 -9.85 31.52
CA ALA A 52 -10.57 -10.60 30.75
C ALA A 52 -11.97 -9.93 30.82
N TYR A 53 -12.82 -10.16 29.82
CA TYR A 53 -14.26 -9.86 29.95
C TYR A 53 -14.93 -10.92 30.86
N PRO A 54 -15.80 -10.54 31.82
CA PRO A 54 -16.45 -11.46 32.77
C PRO A 54 -17.61 -12.22 32.11
N TRP A 55 -17.31 -12.96 31.04
CA TRP A 55 -18.30 -13.66 30.23
C TRP A 55 -19.09 -14.68 31.05
N ARG A 56 -20.41 -14.47 31.12
CA ARG A 56 -21.40 -15.34 31.79
C ARG A 56 -21.16 -15.65 33.26
N TYR A 57 -20.12 -15.07 33.88
CA TYR A 57 -19.68 -15.48 35.21
C TYR A 57 -19.76 -14.35 36.24
N ALA A 58 -20.45 -14.65 37.32
CA ALA A 58 -20.68 -13.75 38.45
C ALA A 58 -19.75 -14.06 39.64
N PHE A 59 -18.55 -14.61 39.42
CA PHE A 59 -17.64 -15.09 40.48
C PHE A 59 -18.32 -16.03 41.49
N ASP A 60 -19.19 -16.94 41.04
CA ASP A 60 -19.95 -17.81 41.96
C ASP A 60 -20.75 -17.02 43.02
N ALA A 61 -21.21 -15.80 42.70
CA ALA A 61 -21.97 -14.96 43.64
C ALA A 61 -23.37 -15.50 43.88
N THR A 62 -23.47 -16.55 44.70
CA THR A 62 -24.71 -17.08 45.25
C THR A 62 -25.40 -16.00 46.08
N ILE A 63 -26.63 -15.61 45.71
CA ILE A 63 -27.35 -14.51 46.35
C ILE A 63 -27.51 -14.81 47.86
N GLY A 64 -26.88 -13.98 48.70
CA GLY A 64 -26.91 -14.10 50.16
C GLY A 64 -25.75 -14.90 50.79
N ALA A 65 -24.84 -15.48 49.99
CA ALA A 65 -23.66 -16.20 50.48
C ALA A 65 -22.35 -15.68 49.85
N ARG A 66 -21.21 -15.96 50.51
CA ARG A 66 -19.87 -15.61 50.02
C ARG A 66 -19.00 -16.87 49.98
N GLU A 67 -19.08 -17.64 48.93
CA GLU A 67 -18.40 -18.94 48.82
C GLU A 67 -16.87 -18.78 48.69
N PRO A 68 -16.05 -19.70 49.26
CA PRO A 68 -14.59 -19.61 49.18
C PRO A 68 -14.04 -19.57 47.75
N ARG A 69 -14.61 -20.39 46.84
CA ARG A 69 -14.19 -20.47 45.43
C ARG A 69 -14.42 -19.16 44.68
N GLY A 70 -15.59 -18.53 44.87
CA GLY A 70 -15.90 -17.23 44.29
C GLY A 70 -14.92 -16.14 44.70
N ARG A 71 -14.46 -16.15 45.97
CA ARG A 71 -13.42 -15.22 46.45
C ARG A 71 -12.07 -15.46 45.79
N GLU A 72 -11.71 -16.73 45.53
CA GLU A 72 -10.46 -17.06 44.86
C GLU A 72 -10.46 -16.61 43.39
N TRP A 73 -11.56 -16.81 42.67
CA TRP A 73 -11.71 -16.30 41.31
C TRP A 73 -11.78 -14.78 41.23
N TYR A 74 -12.47 -14.13 42.17
CA TYR A 74 -12.46 -12.66 42.25
C TYR A 74 -11.04 -12.14 42.55
N ARG A 75 -10.29 -12.81 43.43
CA ARG A 75 -8.88 -12.49 43.71
C ARG A 75 -8.03 -12.66 42.44
N LYS A 76 -8.13 -13.79 41.72
CA LYS A 76 -7.41 -14.03 40.47
C LYS A 76 -7.67 -12.92 39.43
N TYR A 77 -8.92 -12.45 39.33
CA TYR A 77 -9.31 -11.35 38.44
C TYR A 77 -8.85 -9.95 38.91
N TYR A 78 -8.84 -9.70 40.22
CA TYR A 78 -8.34 -8.47 40.81
C TYR A 78 -6.80 -8.37 40.73
N ASP A 79 -6.13 -9.50 40.92
CA ASP A 79 -4.67 -9.63 40.78
C ASP A 79 -4.27 -9.33 39.32
N SER A 80 -5.02 -9.85 38.34
CA SER A 80 -4.82 -9.57 36.89
C SER A 80 -5.36 -8.23 36.39
N ALA A 81 -6.04 -7.42 37.22
CA ALA A 81 -6.49 -6.08 36.86
C ALA A 81 -5.35 -5.04 36.94
N VAL A 82 -5.45 -3.96 36.18
CA VAL A 82 -4.41 -2.95 35.95
C VAL A 82 -4.60 -1.75 36.89
N ALA A 83 -3.54 -1.34 37.60
CA ALA A 83 -3.56 -0.08 38.35
C ALA A 83 -3.09 1.08 37.45
N ILE A 84 -3.48 2.32 37.75
CA ILE A 84 -2.98 3.50 37.04
C ILE A 84 -2.44 4.50 38.06
N PRO A 85 -1.14 4.85 38.02
CA PRO A 85 -0.07 4.29 37.16
C PRO A 85 0.37 2.87 37.57
N SER A 86 0.99 2.14 36.65
CA SER A 86 1.68 0.86 36.92
C SER A 86 2.75 0.55 35.84
N PRO A 87 3.69 -0.39 36.08
CA PRO A 87 4.71 -0.76 35.10
C PRO A 87 4.15 -1.26 33.77
N GLU A 88 2.97 -1.89 33.79
CA GLU A 88 2.28 -2.37 32.59
C GLU A 88 1.77 -1.22 31.72
N ILE A 89 1.30 -0.13 32.35
CA ILE A 89 0.95 1.11 31.66
C ILE A 89 2.19 1.76 31.03
N ASP A 90 3.34 1.73 31.72
CA ASP A 90 4.60 2.26 31.20
C ASP A 90 5.09 1.49 29.96
N ILE A 91 4.91 0.16 29.92
CA ILE A 91 5.22 -0.67 28.74
C ILE A 91 4.36 -0.28 27.53
N ILE A 92 3.06 -0.04 27.73
CA ILE A 92 2.15 0.36 26.64
C ILE A 92 2.49 1.77 26.15
N ALA A 93 2.79 2.69 27.07
CA ALA A 93 3.25 4.04 26.76
C ALA A 93 4.55 4.04 25.96
N GLU A 94 5.54 3.21 26.34
CA GLU A 94 6.78 3.06 25.58
C GLU A 94 6.55 2.38 24.24
N THR A 95 5.64 1.41 24.15
CA THR A 95 5.27 0.76 22.89
C THR A 95 4.68 1.77 21.89
N ALA A 96 3.78 2.63 22.33
CA ALA A 96 3.22 3.71 21.51
C ALA A 96 4.30 4.72 21.06
N ARG A 97 5.22 5.07 21.97
CA ARG A 97 6.35 5.99 21.72
C ARG A 97 7.36 5.43 20.73
N THR A 98 7.90 4.25 20.99
CA THR A 98 8.89 3.56 20.15
C THR A 98 8.40 3.40 18.70
N HIS A 99 7.11 3.10 18.51
CA HIS A 99 6.53 2.94 17.17
C HIS A 99 5.92 4.23 16.59
N ASN A 100 5.90 5.34 17.34
CA ASN A 100 5.29 6.62 16.95
C ASN A 100 3.81 6.50 16.51
N VAL A 101 3.02 5.72 17.25
CA VAL A 101 1.61 5.42 16.95
C VAL A 101 0.68 5.77 18.10
N TYR A 102 -0.61 5.84 17.80
CA TYR A 102 -1.65 5.88 18.81
C TYR A 102 -2.17 4.48 19.12
N VAL A 103 -2.34 4.17 20.41
CA VAL A 103 -2.84 2.87 20.88
C VAL A 103 -4.06 3.11 21.76
N GLU A 104 -5.20 2.54 21.39
CA GLU A 104 -6.39 2.44 22.23
C GLU A 104 -6.50 1.01 22.76
N VAL A 105 -6.79 0.84 24.05
CA VAL A 105 -6.92 -0.49 24.69
C VAL A 105 -7.92 -0.51 25.84
N GLY A 106 -8.82 -1.49 25.79
CA GLY A 106 -9.71 -1.86 26.90
C GLY A 106 -8.99 -2.64 28.00
N ILE A 107 -9.16 -2.19 29.24
CA ILE A 107 -8.53 -2.74 30.45
C ILE A 107 -9.57 -2.98 31.54
N ILE A 108 -9.25 -3.90 32.45
CA ILE A 108 -9.89 -3.95 33.77
C ILE A 108 -9.05 -3.12 34.73
N GLU A 109 -9.50 -1.92 35.07
CA GLU A 109 -8.81 -1.02 36.00
C GLU A 109 -9.12 -1.40 37.45
N LYS A 110 -8.14 -1.30 38.36
CA LYS A 110 -8.34 -1.38 39.82
C LYS A 110 -8.00 -0.06 40.52
N GLU A 111 -8.96 0.48 41.28
CA GLU A 111 -8.78 1.67 42.13
C GLU A 111 -9.56 1.51 43.45
N GLY A 112 -8.92 1.77 44.59
CA GLY A 112 -9.60 1.81 45.89
C GLY A 112 -10.28 0.49 46.32
N GLY A 113 -9.92 -0.64 45.72
CA GLY A 113 -10.59 -1.94 45.90
C GLY A 113 -11.81 -2.17 44.99
N THR A 114 -12.15 -1.22 44.12
CA THR A 114 -13.17 -1.37 43.07
C THR A 114 -12.50 -1.68 41.73
N LEU A 115 -13.15 -2.53 40.94
CA LEU A 115 -12.77 -2.76 39.54
C LEU A 115 -13.64 -1.91 38.61
N TYR A 116 -13.09 -1.46 37.50
CA TYR A 116 -13.82 -0.72 36.46
C TYR A 116 -13.46 -1.30 35.09
N CYS A 117 -14.43 -1.38 34.18
CA CYS A 117 -14.08 -1.44 32.77
C CYS A 117 -13.72 -0.02 32.32
N THR A 118 -12.47 0.13 31.91
CA THR A 118 -11.86 1.37 31.46
C THR A 118 -11.23 1.09 30.12
N ALA A 119 -11.18 2.07 29.22
CA ALA A 119 -10.19 2.01 28.15
C ALA A 119 -9.33 3.28 28.15
N LEU A 120 -8.18 3.19 27.50
CA LEU A 120 -7.15 4.21 27.51
C LEU A 120 -6.75 4.49 26.06
N LEU A 121 -6.60 5.78 25.71
CA LEU A 121 -5.86 6.17 24.51
C LEU A 121 -4.50 6.71 24.90
N PHE A 122 -3.46 6.12 24.33
CA PHE A 122 -2.08 6.58 24.37
C PHE A 122 -1.76 7.43 23.14
N GLY A 123 -1.06 8.54 23.36
CA GLY A 123 -0.47 9.38 22.32
C GLY A 123 0.83 8.81 21.78
N ARG A 124 1.30 9.36 20.65
CA ARG A 124 2.60 8.99 20.04
C ARG A 124 3.82 9.31 20.91
N ASP A 125 3.66 10.11 21.95
CA ASP A 125 4.66 10.42 22.98
C ASP A 125 4.58 9.46 24.19
N GLY A 126 3.62 8.54 24.19
CA GLY A 126 3.27 7.65 25.30
C GLY A 126 2.42 8.29 26.39
N SER A 127 1.93 9.53 26.22
CA SER A 127 1.01 10.15 27.20
C SER A 127 -0.37 9.49 27.16
N ILE A 128 -1.04 9.35 28.32
CA ILE A 128 -2.46 8.96 28.35
C ILE A 128 -3.27 10.20 27.97
N LEU A 129 -3.80 10.20 26.75
CA LEU A 129 -4.59 11.29 26.19
C LEU A 129 -6.05 11.24 26.62
N LEU A 130 -6.59 10.03 26.84
CA LEU A 130 -7.88 9.85 27.50
C LEU A 130 -7.89 8.59 28.36
N LYS A 131 -8.61 8.71 29.47
CA LYS A 131 -9.09 7.62 30.31
C LYS A 131 -10.60 7.79 30.48
N HIS A 132 -11.39 6.79 30.12
CA HIS A 132 -12.84 6.81 30.38
C HIS A 132 -13.32 5.47 30.93
N ARG A 133 -14.16 5.55 31.96
CA ARG A 133 -14.77 4.43 32.67
C ARG A 133 -16.22 4.26 32.23
N LYS A 134 -16.60 3.00 31.98
CA LYS A 134 -17.96 2.55 31.66
C LYS A 134 -19.01 3.21 32.56
N LEU A 135 -19.85 4.07 31.99
CA LEU A 135 -20.84 4.84 32.74
C LEU A 135 -21.79 3.90 33.50
N ILE A 136 -22.27 2.86 32.81
CA ILE A 136 -23.23 1.90 33.36
C ILE A 136 -22.82 0.48 32.97
N PRO A 137 -22.20 -0.28 33.90
CA PRO A 137 -22.07 -1.72 33.77
C PRO A 137 -23.44 -2.39 33.59
N THR A 138 -23.48 -3.46 32.81
CA THR A 138 -24.72 -4.10 32.34
C THR A 138 -24.74 -5.60 32.64
N ALA A 139 -25.93 -6.17 32.86
CA ALA A 139 -26.11 -7.58 33.24
C ALA A 139 -25.15 -8.02 34.37
N ALA A 140 -24.37 -9.09 34.16
CA ALA A 140 -23.44 -9.66 35.14
C ALA A 140 -22.31 -8.70 35.55
N GLU A 141 -21.90 -7.78 34.67
CA GLU A 141 -20.86 -6.77 34.95
C GLU A 141 -21.17 -5.95 36.21
N ARG A 142 -22.46 -5.72 36.53
CA ARG A 142 -22.90 -4.96 37.70
C ARG A 142 -22.52 -5.59 39.04
N LEU A 143 -22.12 -6.85 39.03
CA LEU A 143 -21.65 -7.59 40.21
C LEU A 143 -20.13 -7.43 40.41
N VAL A 144 -19.43 -6.83 39.44
CA VAL A 144 -17.97 -6.84 39.30
C VAL A 144 -17.40 -5.44 39.17
N TRP A 145 -18.00 -4.61 38.31
CA TRP A 145 -17.49 -3.31 37.92
C TRP A 145 -18.28 -2.17 38.58
N GLY A 146 -17.56 -1.15 39.03
CA GLY A 146 -18.11 0.14 39.42
C GLY A 146 -18.60 0.95 38.23
N ARG A 147 -19.43 1.95 38.51
CA ARG A 147 -19.89 2.94 37.52
C ARG A 147 -18.83 4.03 37.32
N GLY A 148 -18.59 4.42 36.07
CA GLY A 148 -17.84 5.62 35.73
C GLY A 148 -18.59 6.91 36.09
N ALA A 149 -17.85 7.99 36.34
CA ALA A 149 -18.43 9.30 36.67
C ALA A 149 -18.85 10.12 35.43
N GLY A 150 -18.36 9.76 34.24
CA GLY A 150 -18.64 10.45 32.97
C GLY A 150 -17.80 11.72 32.73
N ASP A 151 -16.89 12.02 33.63
CA ASP A 151 -15.80 12.99 33.50
C ASP A 151 -14.85 12.67 32.35
N GLY A 152 -14.61 11.38 32.06
CA GLY A 152 -13.83 10.94 30.89
C GLY A 152 -14.53 11.14 29.53
N LEU A 153 -15.73 11.71 29.47
CA LEU A 153 -16.51 11.85 28.23
C LEU A 153 -16.08 13.12 27.42
N GLY A 154 -14.84 13.17 26.91
CA GLY A 154 -14.28 14.33 26.17
C GLY A 154 -13.54 14.05 24.83
N VAL A 155 -13.46 15.11 24.00
CA VAL A 155 -12.63 15.16 22.76
C VAL A 155 -11.14 15.28 23.06
N VAL A 156 -10.29 14.65 22.25
CA VAL A 156 -8.83 14.82 22.28
C VAL A 156 -8.30 15.23 20.90
N GLN A 157 -8.01 16.52 20.69
CA GLN A 157 -7.38 16.98 19.45
C GLN A 157 -6.05 16.25 19.14
N THR A 158 -5.83 15.82 17.90
CA THR A 158 -4.58 15.12 17.47
C THR A 158 -4.04 15.65 16.13
N ASP A 159 -2.86 15.16 15.72
CA ASP A 159 -2.24 15.45 14.41
C ASP A 159 -2.99 14.86 13.22
N ILE A 160 -3.88 13.89 13.47
CA ILE A 160 -4.66 13.23 12.42
C ILE A 160 -6.09 13.76 12.25
N GLY A 161 -6.47 14.79 13.01
CA GLY A 161 -7.82 15.35 13.02
C GLY A 161 -8.32 15.72 14.42
N LYS A 162 -9.52 16.30 14.48
CA LYS A 162 -10.32 16.47 15.70
C LYS A 162 -10.84 15.11 16.16
N ARG A 163 -9.95 14.29 16.73
CA ARG A 163 -10.41 13.06 17.39
C ARG A 163 -11.24 13.43 18.60
N TYR A 164 -12.47 12.93 18.66
CA TYR A 164 -12.96 12.53 19.97
C TYR A 164 -12.34 11.16 20.27
N THR A 165 -12.01 10.86 21.51
CA THR A 165 -11.69 9.48 21.88
C THR A 165 -12.87 8.94 22.63
N LEU A 166 -13.80 8.23 21.97
CA LEU A 166 -14.72 7.42 22.75
C LEU A 166 -13.99 6.11 22.94
N VAL A 167 -13.21 6.09 24.00
CA VAL A 167 -13.28 4.94 24.86
C VAL A 167 -14.75 4.84 25.27
N LEU A 168 -15.53 4.02 24.57
CA LEU A 168 -16.13 2.90 25.26
C LEU A 168 -16.60 1.83 24.29
N VAL A 169 -16.50 0.68 24.89
CA VAL A 169 -16.89 -0.61 24.45
C VAL A 169 -18.42 -0.71 24.19
N LEU A 170 -18.89 -1.66 23.36
CA LEU A 170 -19.65 -2.80 23.93
C LEU A 170 -20.40 -3.71 22.99
N THR A 171 -20.28 -5.00 23.27
CA THR A 171 -21.18 -6.00 22.72
C THR A 171 -21.38 -7.21 23.69
N THR A 172 -22.58 -7.86 23.82
CA THR A 172 -22.74 -9.35 24.11
C THR A 172 -24.02 -10.08 23.56
N LEU A 173 -23.84 -11.37 23.14
CA LEU A 173 -24.70 -12.39 22.45
C LEU A 173 -26.17 -12.57 22.93
N PRO A 174 -27.04 -13.33 22.20
CA PRO A 174 -28.33 -12.96 21.59
C PRO A 174 -29.48 -12.54 22.54
N SER A 175 -29.19 -12.28 23.81
CA SER A 175 -30.17 -12.04 24.87
C SER A 175 -29.75 -11.03 25.94
N HIS A 176 -28.54 -10.44 25.86
CA HIS A 176 -28.02 -9.56 26.91
C HIS A 176 -27.41 -8.27 26.34
N ASN A 177 -28.26 -7.29 26.01
CA ASN A 177 -27.82 -6.02 25.43
C ASN A 177 -26.92 -5.21 26.37
N SER A 178 -25.81 -4.76 25.83
CA SER A 178 -25.07 -3.59 26.28
C SER A 178 -25.86 -2.29 26.09
N TRP A 179 -25.49 -1.21 26.78
CA TRP A 179 -26.23 0.06 26.71
C TRP A 179 -25.47 1.30 26.26
N GLU A 180 -24.15 1.41 26.45
CA GLU A 180 -23.48 2.73 26.37
C GLU A 180 -23.49 3.36 24.97
N ASN A 181 -23.05 2.60 23.96
CA ASN A 181 -23.17 2.99 22.56
C ASN A 181 -24.64 3.20 22.12
N TYR A 182 -25.61 2.57 22.80
CA TYR A 182 -27.04 2.81 22.57
C TYR A 182 -27.58 4.07 23.26
N MET A 183 -26.91 4.64 24.28
CA MET A 183 -27.37 5.84 25.00
C MET A 183 -27.29 7.10 24.11
N PRO A 184 -28.42 7.69 23.66
CA PRO A 184 -28.37 8.82 22.74
C PRO A 184 -27.74 10.07 23.36
N ALA A 185 -27.92 10.28 24.67
CA ALA A 185 -27.33 11.40 25.39
C ALA A 185 -25.79 11.35 25.40
N ALA A 186 -25.20 10.16 25.55
CA ALA A 186 -23.75 9.98 25.48
C ALA A 186 -23.26 10.32 24.06
N ARG A 187 -23.84 9.70 23.02
CA ARG A 187 -23.47 9.94 21.61
C ARG A 187 -23.61 11.41 21.20
N MET A 188 -24.70 12.07 21.58
CA MET A 188 -24.94 13.49 21.25
C MET A 188 -23.91 14.41 21.92
N ALA A 189 -23.42 14.08 23.12
CA ALA A 189 -22.35 14.84 23.77
C ALA A 189 -21.03 14.77 22.98
N LEU A 190 -20.76 13.69 22.23
CA LEU A 190 -19.56 13.54 21.41
C LEU A 190 -19.72 14.27 20.08
N TYR A 191 -20.89 14.12 19.46
CA TYR A 191 -21.23 14.78 18.20
C TYR A 191 -21.19 16.31 18.34
N GLN A 192 -21.69 16.86 19.46
CA GLN A 192 -21.61 18.29 19.76
C GLN A 192 -20.17 18.81 19.91
N GLN A 193 -19.24 17.97 20.35
CA GLN A 193 -17.83 18.34 20.46
C GLN A 193 -17.05 18.12 19.13
N GLY A 194 -17.67 17.50 18.12
CA GLY A 194 -17.13 17.40 16.76
C GLY A 194 -16.23 16.19 16.49
N ILE A 195 -16.65 15.00 16.92
CA ILE A 195 -15.95 13.73 16.66
C ILE A 195 -15.78 13.43 15.16
N GLU A 196 -14.53 13.16 14.74
CA GLU A 196 -14.21 12.72 13.36
C GLU A 196 -13.98 11.20 13.25
N ILE A 197 -13.51 10.56 14.34
CA ILE A 197 -13.26 9.10 14.42
C ILE A 197 -13.85 8.58 15.73
N TYR A 198 -14.70 7.56 15.62
CA TYR A 198 -15.40 6.86 16.69
C TYR A 198 -14.74 5.52 16.93
N LEU A 199 -14.29 5.26 18.15
CA LEU A 199 -13.72 3.97 18.54
C LEU A 199 -14.79 3.20 19.33
N ALA A 200 -14.97 1.92 19.01
CA ALA A 200 -15.99 1.06 19.58
C ALA A 200 -15.42 -0.35 19.85
N PRO A 201 -14.48 -0.50 20.81
CA PRO A 201 -14.05 -1.81 21.32
C PRO A 201 -15.25 -2.64 21.83
N THR A 202 -15.16 -3.97 22.00
CA THR A 202 -16.40 -4.80 21.93
C THR A 202 -16.25 -6.29 22.37
N ALA A 203 -17.34 -7.01 22.75
CA ALA A 203 -17.44 -8.41 23.28
C ALA A 203 -18.67 -9.33 22.86
N ASP A 204 -19.53 -8.96 21.89
CA ASP A 204 -20.53 -9.74 21.10
C ASP A 204 -20.13 -9.64 19.63
N ASP A 205 -20.70 -10.63 19.01
CA ASP A 205 -20.71 -11.10 17.68
C ASP A 205 -22.11 -11.03 17.02
N LEU A 206 -23.11 -10.36 17.60
CA LEU A 206 -24.45 -10.20 16.99
C LEU A 206 -24.44 -9.28 15.78
N GLU A 207 -25.24 -9.68 14.79
CA GLU A 207 -25.53 -8.90 13.57
C GLU A 207 -26.16 -7.53 13.89
N THR A 208 -26.97 -7.44 14.96
CA THR A 208 -27.60 -6.18 15.41
C THR A 208 -26.57 -5.14 15.84
N TRP A 209 -25.40 -5.56 16.35
CA TRP A 209 -24.30 -4.63 16.62
C TRP A 209 -23.72 -4.06 15.33
N THR A 210 -23.44 -4.90 14.34
CA THR A 210 -22.88 -4.48 13.04
C THR A 210 -23.77 -3.40 12.41
N ALA A 211 -25.08 -3.62 12.39
CA ALA A 211 -26.04 -2.63 11.90
C ALA A 211 -26.04 -1.32 12.74
N SER A 212 -25.92 -1.44 14.07
CA SER A 212 -25.88 -0.29 14.98
C SER A 212 -24.61 0.55 14.81
N MET A 213 -23.46 -0.07 14.56
CA MET A 213 -22.20 0.61 14.27
C MET A 213 -22.25 1.39 12.96
N GLN A 214 -22.81 0.80 11.89
CA GLN A 214 -23.07 1.52 10.66
C GLN A 214 -24.02 2.71 10.86
N HIS A 215 -25.03 2.56 11.73
CA HIS A 215 -25.93 3.64 12.10
C HIS A 215 -25.24 4.77 12.86
N ILE A 216 -24.40 4.47 13.87
CA ILE A 216 -23.65 5.46 14.66
C ILE A 216 -22.67 6.25 13.78
N ALA A 217 -21.93 5.58 12.91
CA ALA A 217 -21.02 6.24 11.95
C ALA A 217 -21.78 7.26 11.07
N LYS A 218 -22.99 6.90 10.64
CA LYS A 218 -23.89 7.75 9.83
C LYS A 218 -24.57 8.87 10.62
N GLU A 219 -24.93 8.62 11.88
CA GLU A 219 -25.55 9.59 12.79
C GLU A 219 -24.55 10.67 13.18
N GLY A 220 -23.34 10.26 13.59
CA GLY A 220 -22.25 11.16 13.99
C GLY A 220 -21.44 11.76 12.84
N ARG A 221 -21.61 11.28 11.60
CA ARG A 221 -20.81 11.67 10.41
C ARG A 221 -19.30 11.49 10.62
N CYS A 222 -18.93 10.41 11.28
CA CYS A 222 -17.56 10.07 11.66
C CYS A 222 -17.16 8.71 11.07
N PHE A 223 -15.85 8.49 10.89
CA PHE A 223 -15.36 7.13 10.70
C PHE A 223 -15.59 6.34 11.99
N LEU A 224 -15.88 5.05 11.89
CA LEU A 224 -16.08 4.20 13.07
C LEU A 224 -15.22 2.95 12.97
N VAL A 225 -14.57 2.60 14.07
CA VAL A 225 -13.67 1.45 14.20
C VAL A 225 -14.22 0.58 15.33
N THR A 226 -14.83 -0.55 15.00
CA THR A 226 -15.32 -1.49 16.02
C THR A 226 -14.40 -2.70 16.14
N VAL A 227 -14.03 -3.05 17.37
CA VAL A 227 -13.00 -4.06 17.67
C VAL A 227 -13.49 -5.03 18.72
N ASN A 228 -13.84 -6.23 18.28
CA ASN A 228 -14.23 -7.33 19.16
C ASN A 228 -13.04 -8.23 19.46
N ALA A 229 -13.00 -8.82 20.65
CA ALA A 229 -12.20 -10.02 20.87
C ALA A 229 -12.85 -11.20 20.13
N MET A 230 -12.05 -12.05 19.49
CA MET A 230 -12.49 -13.41 19.15
C MET A 230 -11.90 -14.33 20.21
N THR A 231 -12.74 -15.11 20.89
CA THR A 231 -12.30 -15.97 22.00
C THR A 231 -12.88 -17.37 21.91
N LYS A 232 -12.06 -18.35 22.28
CA LYS A 232 -12.40 -19.76 22.47
C LYS A 232 -12.39 -20.14 23.94
N VAL A 233 -12.94 -21.30 24.26
CA VAL A 233 -12.84 -21.93 25.59
C VAL A 233 -11.38 -22.10 26.03
N SER A 234 -10.48 -22.44 25.11
CA SER A 234 -9.03 -22.61 25.36
C SER A 234 -8.27 -21.32 25.68
N ASP A 235 -8.84 -20.14 25.43
CA ASP A 235 -8.24 -18.85 25.82
C ASP A 235 -8.49 -18.52 27.31
N PHE A 236 -9.31 -19.32 27.99
CA PHE A 236 -9.54 -19.26 29.42
C PHE A 236 -8.70 -20.33 30.15
N PRO A 237 -8.30 -20.08 31.41
CA PRO A 237 -7.62 -21.09 32.22
C PRO A 237 -8.43 -22.39 32.32
N VAL A 238 -7.76 -23.54 32.36
CA VAL A 238 -8.41 -24.87 32.42
C VAL A 238 -9.27 -25.09 33.67
N ASP A 239 -9.06 -24.28 34.72
CA ASP A 239 -9.84 -24.26 35.96
C ASP A 239 -11.05 -23.30 35.90
N TYR A 240 -11.29 -22.59 34.78
CA TYR A 240 -12.32 -21.56 34.66
C TYR A 240 -13.74 -22.16 34.76
N PRO A 241 -14.52 -21.83 35.82
CA PRO A 241 -15.66 -22.66 36.23
C PRO A 241 -16.75 -22.92 35.18
N PRO A 242 -17.15 -21.98 34.30
CA PRO A 242 -18.16 -22.24 33.26
C PRO A 242 -17.83 -23.40 32.32
N PHE A 243 -16.55 -23.76 32.18
CA PHE A 243 -16.07 -24.80 31.29
C PHE A 243 -15.62 -26.07 32.03
N THR A 244 -15.71 -26.12 33.37
CA THR A 244 -15.33 -27.32 34.13
C THR A 244 -16.47 -28.34 34.20
N PRO A 245 -16.17 -29.66 34.27
CA PRO A 245 -17.18 -30.70 34.40
C PRO A 245 -18.08 -30.57 35.65
N GLU A 246 -17.58 -29.92 36.70
CA GLU A 246 -18.28 -29.75 37.98
C GLU A 246 -19.37 -28.66 37.92
N HIS A 247 -19.23 -27.66 37.03
CA HIS A 247 -20.20 -26.57 36.84
C HIS A 247 -20.43 -26.25 35.35
N PRO A 248 -20.99 -27.22 34.59
CA PRO A 248 -21.10 -27.08 33.15
C PRO A 248 -22.18 -26.05 32.78
N ASP A 249 -21.74 -24.84 32.41
CA ASP A 249 -22.51 -24.03 31.45
C ASP A 249 -22.55 -24.80 30.12
N ARG A 250 -23.52 -24.45 29.27
CA ARG A 250 -23.71 -25.13 27.99
C ARG A 250 -23.47 -24.17 26.83
N ASN A 251 -22.93 -24.71 25.74
CA ASN A 251 -22.84 -23.98 24.49
C ASN A 251 -24.26 -23.73 23.92
N PRO A 252 -24.41 -22.87 22.88
CA PRO A 252 -25.73 -22.54 22.33
C PRO A 252 -26.58 -23.74 21.88
N ASP A 253 -25.95 -24.85 21.51
CA ASP A 253 -26.61 -26.09 21.10
C ASP A 253 -27.05 -26.99 22.28
N GLY A 254 -26.70 -26.60 23.52
CA GLY A 254 -27.01 -27.38 24.72
C GLY A 254 -26.04 -28.54 24.98
N GLU A 255 -24.85 -28.54 24.37
CA GLU A 255 -23.75 -29.45 24.69
C GLU A 255 -22.79 -28.86 25.74
N GLN A 256 -21.88 -29.69 26.25
CA GLN A 256 -20.76 -29.22 27.06
C GLN A 256 -19.71 -28.55 26.17
N TRP A 257 -19.22 -27.39 26.62
CA TRP A 257 -18.13 -26.63 25.97
C TRP A 257 -16.87 -27.48 25.74
N LYS A 258 -16.33 -27.42 24.53
CA LYS A 258 -15.06 -28.05 24.12
C LYS A 258 -13.98 -26.99 23.93
N ALA A 259 -12.70 -27.36 24.02
CA ALA A 259 -11.57 -26.42 23.99
C ALA A 259 -11.52 -25.51 22.75
N ASP A 260 -11.96 -26.00 21.59
CA ASP A 260 -12.01 -25.23 20.34
C ASP A 260 -13.32 -24.48 20.10
N ASP A 261 -14.34 -24.67 20.95
CA ASP A 261 -15.63 -24.00 20.81
C ASP A 261 -15.44 -22.48 20.98
N ILE A 262 -16.08 -21.73 20.09
CA ILE A 262 -16.01 -20.27 20.05
C ILE A 262 -17.00 -19.70 21.06
N VAL A 263 -16.46 -18.92 22.01
CA VAL A 263 -17.21 -18.26 23.08
C VAL A 263 -17.73 -16.89 22.61
N ASN A 264 -16.93 -16.20 21.79
CA ASN A 264 -17.29 -14.96 21.10
C ASN A 264 -16.61 -14.98 19.71
N ARG A 265 -17.40 -14.81 18.65
CA ARG A 265 -16.98 -14.95 17.25
C ARG A 265 -16.25 -13.74 16.66
N GLY A 266 -16.11 -12.65 17.39
CA GLY A 266 -15.50 -11.43 16.88
C GLY A 266 -16.49 -10.56 16.11
N GLY A 267 -16.13 -10.11 14.91
CA GLY A 267 -16.94 -9.20 14.09
C GLY A 267 -16.37 -7.79 13.98
N SER A 268 -15.06 -7.62 14.19
CA SER A 268 -14.39 -6.33 14.06
C SER A 268 -14.43 -5.79 12.62
N PHE A 269 -14.73 -4.51 12.44
CA PHE A 269 -14.70 -3.83 11.15
C PHE A 269 -14.55 -2.30 11.25
N ILE A 270 -14.30 -1.67 10.10
CA ILE A 270 -14.21 -0.22 9.94
C ILE A 270 -15.35 0.27 9.04
N ALA A 271 -16.01 1.35 9.43
CA ALA A 271 -17.06 2.03 8.66
C ALA A 271 -16.71 3.50 8.38
N GLY A 272 -17.19 4.02 7.25
CA GLY A 272 -17.08 5.44 6.88
C GLY A 272 -18.25 6.30 7.38
N PRO A 273 -18.15 7.64 7.28
CA PRO A 273 -19.17 8.63 7.73
C PRO A 273 -20.59 8.52 7.17
N LEU A 274 -20.83 7.58 6.24
CA LEU A 274 -22.14 7.29 5.65
C LEU A 274 -22.75 5.96 6.17
N GLY A 275 -22.04 5.24 7.06
CA GLY A 275 -22.36 3.86 7.45
C GLY A 275 -21.92 2.81 6.43
N THR A 276 -21.11 3.20 5.44
CA THR A 276 -20.49 2.30 4.46
C THR A 276 -19.40 1.47 5.14
N ARG A 277 -19.41 0.14 4.97
CA ARG A 277 -18.32 -0.71 5.45
C ARG A 277 -17.08 -0.51 4.58
N LEU A 278 -15.96 -0.15 5.20
CA LEU A 278 -14.65 -0.02 4.56
C LEU A 278 -13.86 -1.33 4.64
N THR A 279 -14.18 -2.16 5.64
CA THR A 279 -13.77 -3.57 5.75
C THR A 279 -14.99 -4.43 6.03
N GLU A 280 -14.98 -5.69 5.59
CA GLU A 280 -15.97 -6.67 6.05
C GLU A 280 -15.67 -7.10 7.50
N PRO A 281 -16.68 -7.50 8.30
CA PRO A 281 -16.47 -8.01 9.65
C PRO A 281 -15.66 -9.30 9.67
N LEU A 282 -14.66 -9.35 10.55
CA LEU A 282 -13.82 -10.53 10.74
C LEU A 282 -14.53 -11.52 11.69
N TRP A 283 -14.95 -12.67 11.19
CA TRP A 283 -15.62 -13.70 12.00
C TRP A 283 -14.73 -14.91 12.26
N ASP A 284 -14.92 -15.53 13.43
CA ASP A 284 -14.47 -16.88 13.81
C ASP A 284 -12.95 -17.11 13.79
N LYS A 285 -12.14 -16.04 13.81
CA LYS A 285 -10.67 -16.07 13.92
C LYS A 285 -10.08 -14.78 14.50
N GLU A 286 -8.87 -14.86 15.05
CA GLU A 286 -8.04 -13.68 15.32
C GLU A 286 -7.52 -13.04 14.02
N GLY A 287 -7.19 -11.75 14.07
CA GLY A 287 -6.51 -11.03 12.99
C GLY A 287 -6.58 -9.51 13.12
N ILE A 288 -5.71 -8.83 12.39
CA ILE A 288 -5.73 -7.37 12.27
C ILE A 288 -6.60 -7.02 11.06
N VAL A 289 -7.68 -6.25 11.30
CA VAL A 289 -8.62 -5.84 10.27
C VAL A 289 -8.15 -4.55 9.61
N GLU A 290 -7.70 -4.70 8.36
CA GLU A 290 -7.29 -3.64 7.45
C GLU A 290 -8.01 -3.83 6.10
N PRO A 291 -8.28 -2.77 5.31
CA PRO A 291 -8.81 -2.93 3.97
C PRO A 291 -7.78 -3.60 3.05
N GLY A 292 -8.12 -4.81 2.56
CA GLY A 292 -7.27 -5.58 1.64
C GLY A 292 -7.09 -4.89 0.28
N PHE A 293 -6.02 -5.26 -0.44
CA PHE A 293 -5.64 -4.63 -1.71
C PHE A 293 -6.82 -4.57 -2.71
N ASP A 294 -7.57 -5.68 -2.86
CA ASP A 294 -8.69 -5.75 -3.80
C ASP A 294 -9.85 -4.83 -3.39
N THR A 295 -10.13 -4.74 -2.08
CA THR A 295 -11.13 -3.80 -1.54
C THR A 295 -10.71 -2.35 -1.80
N VAL A 296 -9.43 -2.01 -1.63
CA VAL A 296 -8.89 -0.68 -1.96
C VAL A 296 -8.93 -0.41 -3.46
N ALA A 297 -8.66 -1.41 -4.31
CA ALA A 297 -8.69 -1.26 -5.76
C ALA A 297 -10.10 -0.95 -6.31
N VAL A 298 -11.14 -1.39 -5.60
CA VAL A 298 -12.55 -1.14 -5.97
C VAL A 298 -13.16 0.08 -5.24
N HIS A 299 -12.79 0.35 -3.99
CA HIS A 299 -13.45 1.39 -3.17
C HIS A 299 -12.54 2.54 -2.73
N GLY A 300 -11.22 2.42 -2.86
CA GLY A 300 -10.26 3.42 -2.42
C GLY A 300 -10.51 4.79 -3.06
N GLY A 301 -10.39 5.85 -2.24
CA GLY A 301 -10.55 7.24 -2.67
C GLY A 301 -11.96 7.65 -3.14
N GLN A 302 -12.98 6.79 -3.00
CA GLN A 302 -14.31 7.00 -3.59
C GLN A 302 -15.45 6.82 -2.58
N GLU A 303 -16.29 7.85 -2.48
CA GLU A 303 -17.64 7.76 -1.91
C GLU A 303 -18.71 7.79 -3.02
N PRO A 304 -19.95 7.32 -2.78
CA PRO A 304 -21.08 7.59 -3.66
C PRO A 304 -21.28 9.09 -3.85
N ASP A 305 -21.66 9.53 -5.05
CA ASP A 305 -21.88 10.96 -5.33
C ASP A 305 -22.94 11.54 -4.37
N PRO A 306 -22.60 12.54 -3.54
CA PRO A 306 -23.50 13.07 -2.52
C PRO A 306 -24.70 13.84 -3.10
N ILE A 307 -24.69 14.19 -4.39
CA ILE A 307 -25.77 14.93 -5.04
C ILE A 307 -26.81 13.97 -5.64
N ASN A 308 -26.38 12.99 -6.45
CA ASN A 308 -27.28 12.10 -7.21
C ASN A 308 -27.25 10.64 -6.75
N GLY A 309 -26.39 10.27 -5.81
CA GLY A 309 -26.24 8.90 -5.32
C GLY A 309 -25.53 7.93 -6.27
N SER A 310 -24.85 8.44 -7.31
CA SER A 310 -24.11 7.59 -8.27
C SER A 310 -23.06 6.73 -7.55
N ARG A 311 -23.14 5.40 -7.74
CA ARG A 311 -22.13 4.47 -7.22
C ARG A 311 -20.88 4.38 -8.09
N ALA A 312 -20.98 4.65 -9.40
CA ALA A 312 -19.82 4.83 -10.27
C ALA A 312 -19.25 6.26 -10.11
N VAL A 313 -17.93 6.40 -10.26
CA VAL A 313 -17.27 7.72 -10.23
C VAL A 313 -17.82 8.58 -11.38
N PRO A 314 -18.38 9.78 -11.11
CA PRO A 314 -18.82 10.67 -12.17
C PRO A 314 -17.63 11.15 -13.00
N LEU A 315 -17.82 11.25 -14.31
CA LEU A 315 -16.84 11.82 -15.23
C LEU A 315 -16.99 13.34 -15.27
N TYR A 316 -16.12 14.07 -14.56
CA TYR A 316 -16.09 15.53 -14.58
C TYR A 316 -15.30 16.03 -15.80
N GLN A 317 -15.86 15.86 -17.00
CA GLN A 317 -15.28 16.35 -18.26
C GLN A 317 -15.46 17.87 -18.43
N THR A 318 -14.87 18.64 -17.51
CA THR A 318 -14.86 20.12 -17.51
C THR A 318 -13.43 20.66 -17.47
N SER A 319 -13.24 21.92 -17.88
CA SER A 319 -11.99 22.66 -17.70
C SER A 319 -11.95 23.47 -16.41
N ALA A 320 -13.09 24.01 -15.96
CA ALA A 320 -13.18 24.98 -14.87
C ALA A 320 -14.40 24.72 -13.96
N TYR A 321 -14.40 25.37 -12.79
CA TYR A 321 -15.41 25.22 -11.74
C TYR A 321 -15.90 26.58 -11.25
N ASN A 322 -17.18 26.68 -10.90
CA ASN A 322 -17.76 27.90 -10.34
C ASN A 322 -17.27 28.13 -8.89
N PHE A 323 -17.08 29.40 -8.54
CA PHE A 323 -16.96 29.85 -7.15
C PHE A 323 -18.33 30.24 -6.60
N THR A 324 -18.52 30.13 -5.29
CA THR A 324 -19.76 30.62 -4.63
C THR A 324 -19.80 32.15 -4.60
N ASP A 325 -18.63 32.77 -4.45
CA ASP A 325 -18.41 34.20 -4.32
C ASP A 325 -16.92 34.53 -4.55
N ALA A 326 -16.55 35.81 -4.49
CA ALA A 326 -15.18 36.26 -4.71
C ALA A 326 -14.18 35.79 -3.63
N ALA A 327 -14.63 35.61 -2.37
CA ALA A 327 -13.79 35.15 -1.28
C ALA A 327 -13.52 33.64 -1.36
N ASP A 328 -14.49 32.85 -1.81
CA ASP A 328 -14.31 31.43 -2.17
C ASP A 328 -13.26 31.26 -3.27
N GLY A 329 -13.32 32.08 -4.33
CA GLY A 329 -12.31 32.10 -5.39
C GLY A 329 -10.92 32.46 -4.85
N ALA A 330 -10.81 33.55 -4.10
CA ALA A 330 -9.54 33.99 -3.50
C ALA A 330 -8.93 32.93 -2.57
N GLY A 331 -9.74 32.31 -1.69
CA GLY A 331 -9.28 31.27 -0.78
C GLY A 331 -8.78 30.01 -1.49
N LYS A 332 -9.43 29.60 -2.58
CA LYS A 332 -8.98 28.46 -3.40
C LYS A 332 -7.68 28.76 -4.15
N PHE A 333 -7.53 29.96 -4.72
CA PHE A 333 -6.26 30.38 -5.36
C PHE A 333 -5.10 30.55 -4.37
N ALA A 334 -5.38 31.00 -3.15
CA ALA A 334 -4.42 31.09 -2.06
C ALA A 334 -4.11 29.73 -1.40
N TRP A 335 -4.70 28.62 -1.87
CA TRP A 335 -4.61 27.28 -1.29
C TRP A 335 -5.02 27.20 0.19
N SER A 336 -5.73 28.22 0.69
CA SER A 336 -6.28 28.28 2.04
C SER A 336 -7.68 27.66 2.14
N LYS A 337 -8.32 27.36 1.00
CA LYS A 337 -9.58 26.61 0.95
C LYS A 337 -9.47 25.47 -0.05
N GLU A 338 -9.80 24.26 0.39
CA GLU A 338 -9.89 23.11 -0.51
C GLU A 338 -11.00 23.30 -1.55
N GLY A 339 -10.77 22.73 -2.74
CA GLY A 339 -11.73 22.70 -3.82
C GLY A 339 -11.08 22.80 -5.18
N TYR A 340 -11.91 22.73 -6.22
CA TYR A 340 -11.46 22.76 -7.60
C TYR A 340 -11.58 24.17 -8.18
N VAL A 341 -10.59 24.54 -8.99
CA VAL A 341 -10.48 25.82 -9.71
C VAL A 341 -10.45 25.56 -11.21
N TYR A 342 -9.49 24.73 -11.64
CA TYR A 342 -9.25 24.41 -13.03
C TYR A 342 -8.62 23.01 -13.15
N THR A 343 -9.09 22.20 -14.09
CA THR A 343 -8.76 20.77 -14.24
C THR A 343 -7.25 20.49 -14.37
N ARG A 344 -6.46 21.43 -14.91
CA ARG A 344 -4.99 21.34 -14.95
C ARG A 344 -4.35 21.16 -13.56
N MET A 345 -4.93 21.73 -12.50
CA MET A 345 -4.40 21.65 -11.14
C MET A 345 -5.09 20.55 -10.30
N GLY A 346 -6.37 20.28 -10.58
CA GLY A 346 -7.12 19.21 -9.94
C GLY A 346 -8.52 19.04 -10.53
N ASN A 347 -9.04 17.82 -10.49
CA ASN A 347 -10.34 17.43 -11.01
C ASN A 347 -10.89 16.28 -10.16
N PRO A 348 -12.18 16.22 -9.78
CA PRO A 348 -12.70 15.20 -8.87
C PRO A 348 -12.49 13.76 -9.36
N THR A 349 -12.63 13.50 -10.68
CA THR A 349 -12.38 12.17 -11.25
C THR A 349 -10.90 11.79 -11.13
N ASN A 350 -9.98 12.73 -11.36
CA ASN A 350 -8.55 12.52 -11.16
C ASN A 350 -8.23 12.29 -9.68
N THR A 351 -8.84 13.05 -8.76
CA THR A 351 -8.61 12.94 -7.32
C THR A 351 -8.98 11.56 -6.76
N VAL A 352 -10.05 10.93 -7.26
CA VAL A 352 -10.36 9.54 -6.90
C VAL A 352 -9.25 8.59 -7.35
N PHE A 353 -8.76 8.73 -8.59
CA PHE A 353 -7.65 7.92 -9.11
C PHE A 353 -6.34 8.13 -8.33
N GLU A 354 -6.00 9.38 -8.03
CA GLU A 354 -4.82 9.77 -7.26
C GLU A 354 -4.87 9.21 -5.82
N ASN A 355 -5.99 9.40 -5.12
CA ASN A 355 -6.17 8.88 -3.76
C ASN A 355 -6.14 7.34 -3.74
N ARG A 356 -6.80 6.68 -4.70
CA ARG A 356 -6.79 5.21 -4.80
C ARG A 356 -5.37 4.69 -5.03
N MET A 357 -4.61 5.28 -5.95
CA MET A 357 -3.22 4.89 -6.21
C MET A 357 -2.30 5.12 -5.00
N ALA A 358 -2.46 6.23 -4.27
CA ALA A 358 -1.73 6.45 -3.02
C ALA A 358 -2.01 5.33 -2.00
N MET A 359 -3.29 4.98 -1.79
CA MET A 359 -3.68 3.88 -0.90
C MET A 359 -3.14 2.50 -1.36
N LEU A 360 -3.12 2.23 -2.68
CA LEU A 360 -2.63 0.96 -3.23
C LEU A 360 -1.12 0.77 -3.12
N GLU A 361 -0.32 1.83 -3.18
CA GLU A 361 1.14 1.78 -2.98
C GLU A 361 1.56 1.97 -1.51
N GLY A 362 0.66 2.48 -0.67
CA GLY A 362 0.96 2.84 0.73
C GLY A 362 1.55 4.24 0.90
N GLY A 363 1.35 5.13 -0.09
CA GLY A 363 1.73 6.54 -0.03
C GLY A 363 0.65 7.43 0.58
N VAL A 364 1.02 8.67 0.88
CA VAL A 364 0.19 9.66 1.59
C VAL A 364 -0.53 10.65 0.66
N GLY A 365 -0.09 10.70 -0.60
CA GLY A 365 -0.67 11.55 -1.65
C GLY A 365 -0.12 11.18 -3.03
N ALA A 366 -0.81 11.63 -4.08
CA ALA A 366 -0.37 11.40 -5.45
C ALA A 366 -0.80 12.53 -6.40
N VAL A 367 -0.15 12.59 -7.57
CA VAL A 367 -0.45 13.53 -8.65
C VAL A 367 -0.41 12.80 -9.99
N ALA A 368 -1.54 12.76 -10.68
CA ALA A 368 -1.71 12.06 -11.94
C ALA A 368 -1.33 12.95 -13.14
N THR A 369 -0.56 12.39 -14.07
CA THR A 369 0.08 13.11 -15.18
C THR A 369 -0.30 12.50 -16.53
N ALA A 370 -0.05 13.23 -17.62
CA ALA A 370 -0.41 12.83 -18.97
C ALA A 370 0.36 11.58 -19.49
N SER A 371 1.48 11.19 -18.88
CA SER A 371 2.24 9.99 -19.22
C SER A 371 3.25 9.61 -18.13
N GLY A 372 3.72 8.36 -18.09
CA GLY A 372 4.83 7.96 -17.19
C GLY A 372 6.10 8.83 -17.35
N HIS A 373 6.42 9.25 -18.58
CA HIS A 373 7.52 10.19 -18.84
C HIS A 373 7.33 11.56 -18.18
N ALA A 374 6.08 12.03 -18.02
CA ALA A 374 5.79 13.25 -17.27
C ALA A 374 5.92 13.00 -15.76
N ALA A 375 5.43 11.87 -15.24
CA ALA A 375 5.58 11.50 -13.84
C ALA A 375 7.06 11.47 -13.40
N GLN A 376 7.91 10.70 -14.09
CA GLN A 376 9.33 10.59 -13.74
C GLN A 376 10.09 11.91 -13.90
N PHE A 377 9.76 12.71 -14.92
CA PHE A 377 10.35 14.05 -15.11
C PHE A 377 10.00 14.96 -13.94
N MET A 378 8.73 15.06 -13.57
CA MET A 378 8.25 15.92 -12.49
C MET A 378 8.82 15.50 -11.13
N ALA A 379 8.89 14.19 -10.85
CA ALA A 379 9.52 13.68 -9.63
C ALA A 379 11.00 14.07 -9.54
N LEU A 380 11.76 13.88 -10.63
CA LEU A 380 13.18 14.26 -10.69
C LEU A 380 13.39 15.77 -10.56
N THR A 381 12.57 16.61 -11.20
CA THR A 381 12.69 18.08 -11.11
C THR A 381 12.14 18.67 -9.81
N GLN A 382 11.52 17.89 -8.93
CA GLN A 382 11.31 18.33 -7.54
C GLN A 382 12.59 18.16 -6.70
N CYS A 383 13.41 17.16 -7.01
CA CYS A 383 14.65 16.87 -6.28
C CYS A 383 15.86 17.64 -6.86
N CYS A 384 15.90 17.80 -8.19
CA CYS A 384 17.05 18.32 -8.94
C CYS A 384 16.78 19.71 -9.53
N GLU A 385 17.81 20.56 -9.50
CA GLU A 385 17.85 21.90 -10.09
C GLU A 385 19.03 21.97 -11.08
N PRO A 386 19.14 22.99 -11.95
CA PRO A 386 20.29 23.16 -12.84
C PRO A 386 21.63 23.11 -12.10
N GLY A 387 22.50 22.16 -12.49
CA GLY A 387 23.79 21.89 -11.83
C GLY A 387 23.77 20.68 -10.88
N HIS A 388 22.60 20.24 -10.41
CA HIS A 388 22.48 19.00 -9.63
C HIS A 388 22.59 17.74 -10.50
N ASN A 389 22.86 16.61 -9.84
CA ASN A 389 22.83 15.28 -10.47
C ASN A 389 21.96 14.28 -9.69
N PHE A 390 21.68 13.14 -10.33
CA PHE A 390 21.07 11.98 -9.68
C PHE A 390 21.74 10.69 -10.19
N ILE A 391 21.69 9.64 -9.38
CA ILE A 391 22.24 8.33 -9.74
C ILE A 391 21.15 7.46 -10.34
N SER A 392 21.46 6.71 -11.39
CA SER A 392 20.55 5.72 -11.96
C SER A 392 21.30 4.47 -12.40
N THR A 393 20.66 3.31 -12.27
CA THR A 393 21.08 2.12 -13.04
C THR A 393 20.99 2.41 -14.54
N SER A 394 21.88 1.82 -15.34
CA SER A 394 21.79 1.86 -16.81
C SER A 394 20.73 0.92 -17.39
N TRP A 395 20.21 -0.01 -16.59
CA TRP A 395 19.20 -1.00 -17.00
C TRP A 395 17.79 -0.42 -16.83
N LEU A 396 17.43 0.53 -17.70
CA LEU A 396 16.13 1.19 -17.72
C LEU A 396 15.35 0.91 -18.99
N TYR A 397 14.05 1.18 -18.95
CA TYR A 397 13.26 1.48 -20.13
C TYR A 397 13.96 2.53 -21.00
N GLY A 398 14.16 2.21 -22.28
CA GLY A 398 14.92 3.05 -23.22
C GLY A 398 14.39 4.47 -23.40
N GLY A 399 13.09 4.71 -23.14
CA GLY A 399 12.52 6.06 -23.11
C GLY A 399 13.07 6.89 -21.95
N SER A 400 13.12 6.32 -20.75
CA SER A 400 13.71 6.95 -19.55
C SER A 400 15.22 7.12 -19.69
N PHE A 401 15.93 6.10 -20.20
CA PHE A 401 17.35 6.22 -20.52
C PHE A 401 17.64 7.40 -21.47
N ASN A 402 16.85 7.54 -22.54
CA ASN A 402 17.00 8.66 -23.48
C ASN A 402 16.59 10.01 -22.87
N GLN A 403 15.51 10.07 -22.09
CA GLN A 403 15.09 11.29 -21.40
C GLN A 403 16.20 11.80 -20.47
N PHE A 404 16.82 10.91 -19.68
CA PHE A 404 17.88 11.26 -18.75
C PHE A 404 19.18 11.65 -19.47
N ARG A 405 19.61 10.85 -20.46
CA ARG A 405 20.88 11.06 -21.20
C ARG A 405 20.85 12.28 -22.14
N VAL A 406 19.69 12.62 -22.70
CA VAL A 406 19.56 13.59 -23.80
C VAL A 406 18.68 14.78 -23.42
N TYR A 407 17.48 14.56 -22.88
CA TYR A 407 16.52 15.64 -22.66
C TYR A 407 16.84 16.48 -21.41
N LEU A 408 17.20 15.84 -20.29
CA LEU A 408 17.53 16.55 -19.04
C LEU A 408 18.75 17.48 -19.13
N LYS A 409 19.63 17.27 -20.12
CA LYS A 409 20.73 18.20 -20.44
C LYS A 409 20.26 19.63 -20.74
N LYS A 410 19.05 19.80 -21.26
CA LYS A 410 18.44 21.13 -21.49
C LYS A 410 18.13 21.90 -20.20
N PHE A 411 18.03 21.18 -19.08
CA PHE A 411 17.81 21.72 -17.73
C PHE A 411 19.11 21.72 -16.91
N HIS A 412 20.26 21.38 -17.51
CA HIS A 412 21.54 21.19 -16.84
C HIS A 412 21.52 20.21 -15.66
N ILE A 413 20.56 19.27 -15.64
CA ILE A 413 20.50 18.16 -14.68
C ILE A 413 21.26 16.97 -15.29
N GLN A 414 22.22 16.43 -14.55
CA GLN A 414 23.04 15.30 -15.01
C GLN A 414 22.60 13.98 -14.40
N VAL A 415 22.71 12.90 -15.16
CA VAL A 415 22.54 11.53 -14.66
C VAL A 415 23.91 10.86 -14.57
N LYS A 416 24.22 10.29 -13.41
CA LYS A 416 25.36 9.39 -13.21
C LYS A 416 24.89 7.95 -13.35
N TRP A 417 25.59 7.18 -14.17
CA TRP A 417 25.20 5.80 -14.49
C TRP A 417 25.95 4.80 -13.63
N VAL A 418 25.20 3.93 -12.95
CA VAL A 418 25.69 2.70 -12.33
C VAL A 418 25.35 1.53 -13.26
N VAL A 419 26.31 0.62 -13.49
CA VAL A 419 26.05 -0.62 -14.22
C VAL A 419 25.68 -1.71 -13.21
N GLY A 420 24.39 -2.06 -13.19
CA GLY A 420 23.79 -3.02 -12.28
C GLY A 420 23.03 -2.39 -11.12
N ASN A 421 22.63 -3.24 -10.16
CA ASN A 421 21.81 -2.84 -9.01
C ASN A 421 22.57 -2.99 -7.67
N ASP A 422 23.90 -2.99 -7.71
CA ASP A 422 24.77 -3.16 -6.54
C ASP A 422 24.76 -1.90 -5.65
N PRO A 423 24.26 -1.95 -4.41
CA PRO A 423 24.16 -0.79 -3.52
C PRO A 423 25.51 -0.09 -3.27
N ALA A 424 26.62 -0.83 -3.26
CA ALA A 424 27.94 -0.24 -3.04
C ALA A 424 28.33 0.72 -4.18
N LYS A 425 27.98 0.40 -5.43
CA LYS A 425 28.24 1.27 -6.58
C LYS A 425 27.35 2.50 -6.63
N PHE A 426 26.17 2.45 -6.01
CA PHE A 426 25.37 3.66 -5.79
C PHE A 426 26.03 4.55 -4.73
N ASP A 427 26.51 3.98 -3.63
CA ASP A 427 27.24 4.68 -2.56
C ASP A 427 28.50 5.39 -3.11
N GLU A 428 29.30 4.69 -3.92
CA GLU A 428 30.51 5.22 -4.60
C GLU A 428 30.22 6.35 -5.60
N ALA A 429 29.02 6.39 -6.20
CA ALA A 429 28.68 7.35 -7.25
C ALA A 429 28.15 8.70 -6.72
N ILE A 430 27.75 8.76 -5.45
CA ILE A 430 27.14 9.95 -4.81
C ILE A 430 28.19 11.04 -4.57
N ASP A 431 27.81 12.30 -4.83
CA ASP A 431 28.60 13.49 -4.47
C ASP A 431 27.73 14.58 -3.80
N GLU A 432 28.33 15.73 -3.52
CA GLU A 432 27.65 16.89 -2.92
C GLU A 432 26.49 17.46 -3.77
N ASN A 433 26.53 17.23 -5.08
CA ASN A 433 25.53 17.67 -6.05
C ASN A 433 24.45 16.61 -6.34
N THR A 434 24.59 15.39 -5.82
CA THR A 434 23.58 14.34 -5.95
C THR A 434 22.34 14.67 -5.12
N ARG A 435 21.15 14.49 -5.73
CA ARG A 435 19.84 14.80 -5.14
C ARG A 435 18.83 13.67 -5.12
N ALA A 436 19.08 12.56 -5.82
CA ALA A 436 18.21 11.36 -5.79
C ALA A 436 18.97 10.12 -6.29
N ILE A 437 18.42 8.95 -5.98
CA ILE A 437 18.68 7.69 -6.70
C ILE A 437 17.40 7.32 -7.47
N TYR A 438 17.54 6.79 -8.70
CA TYR A 438 16.43 6.31 -9.53
C TYR A 438 16.64 4.85 -9.97
N ILE A 439 15.63 3.99 -9.77
CA ILE A 439 15.63 2.59 -10.19
C ILE A 439 14.25 2.14 -10.72
N GLU A 440 14.21 1.00 -11.42
CA GLU A 440 12.97 0.31 -11.84
C GLU A 440 12.79 -0.97 -11.00
N THR A 441 11.58 -1.26 -10.51
CA THR A 441 11.30 -2.49 -9.72
C THR A 441 11.61 -3.79 -10.47
N ILE A 442 11.46 -3.77 -11.80
CA ILE A 442 12.00 -4.79 -12.71
C ILE A 442 12.62 -4.04 -13.89
N SER A 443 13.95 -4.15 -14.02
CA SER A 443 14.71 -3.47 -15.07
C SER A 443 14.40 -3.97 -16.49
N ASN A 444 14.72 -3.14 -17.48
CA ASN A 444 14.54 -3.42 -18.90
C ASN A 444 15.89 -3.21 -19.63
N PRO A 445 16.31 -4.07 -20.57
CA PRO A 445 15.74 -5.37 -20.95
C PRO A 445 16.21 -6.56 -20.08
N LYS A 446 17.13 -6.35 -19.12
CA LYS A 446 17.76 -7.44 -18.37
C LYS A 446 16.83 -8.18 -17.39
N HIS A 447 15.67 -7.61 -17.04
CA HIS A 447 14.73 -8.16 -16.05
C HIS A 447 15.30 -8.36 -14.64
N SER A 448 16.48 -7.82 -14.34
CA SER A 448 17.00 -7.81 -12.96
C SER A 448 16.07 -7.09 -12.00
N VAL A 449 16.07 -7.54 -10.74
CA VAL A 449 15.29 -6.99 -9.63
C VAL A 449 16.26 -6.35 -8.63
N PRO A 450 16.14 -5.04 -8.32
CA PRO A 450 17.01 -4.39 -7.35
C PRO A 450 16.66 -4.74 -5.90
N ASP A 451 17.64 -4.72 -5.02
CA ASP A 451 17.42 -4.76 -3.56
C ASP A 451 16.98 -3.37 -3.09
N ILE A 452 15.67 -3.10 -3.20
CA ILE A 452 15.08 -1.80 -2.87
C ILE A 452 15.42 -1.37 -1.44
N PRO A 453 15.29 -2.21 -0.38
CA PRO A 453 15.69 -1.84 0.98
C PRO A 453 17.18 -1.46 1.11
N ALA A 454 18.10 -2.21 0.47
CA ALA A 454 19.52 -1.89 0.54
C ALA A 454 19.87 -0.58 -0.18
N ILE A 455 19.25 -0.30 -1.33
CA ILE A 455 19.46 0.96 -2.07
C ILE A 455 18.80 2.14 -1.34
N ALA A 456 17.64 1.95 -0.70
CA ALA A 456 17.00 2.95 0.15
C ALA A 456 17.91 3.36 1.31
N ALA A 457 18.50 2.38 2.02
CA ALA A 457 19.46 2.64 3.09
C ALA A 457 20.67 3.45 2.62
N VAL A 458 21.18 3.22 1.39
CA VAL A 458 22.23 4.04 0.77
C VAL A 458 21.74 5.46 0.48
N ALA A 459 20.52 5.63 -0.06
CA ALA A 459 19.95 6.96 -0.32
C ALA A 459 19.81 7.78 0.99
N HIS A 460 19.21 7.17 2.01
CA HIS A 460 18.96 7.80 3.31
C HIS A 460 20.24 8.11 4.09
N LYS A 461 21.27 7.26 4.01
CA LYS A 461 22.64 7.54 4.53
C LYS A 461 23.19 8.87 4.01
N HIS A 462 22.85 9.27 2.79
CA HIS A 462 23.32 10.50 2.14
C HIS A 462 22.29 11.64 2.16
N GLY A 463 21.18 11.48 2.88
CA GLY A 463 20.12 12.47 3.00
C GLY A 463 19.46 12.83 1.68
N ILE A 464 19.27 11.84 0.78
CA ILE A 464 18.60 11.98 -0.51
C ILE A 464 17.50 10.91 -0.66
N PRO A 465 16.41 11.18 -1.41
CA PRO A 465 15.35 10.21 -1.64
C PRO A 465 15.71 9.14 -2.68
N LEU A 466 15.11 7.97 -2.52
CA LEU A 466 15.00 6.93 -3.54
C LEU A 466 13.70 7.08 -4.34
N ILE A 467 13.84 7.15 -5.66
CA ILE A 467 12.74 7.15 -6.63
C ILE A 467 12.68 5.78 -7.30
N VAL A 468 11.50 5.13 -7.26
CA VAL A 468 11.27 3.83 -7.90
C VAL A 468 10.17 3.93 -8.94
N ASP A 469 10.50 3.60 -10.19
CA ASP A 469 9.46 3.30 -11.18
C ASP A 469 8.92 1.88 -10.91
N ASN A 470 7.69 1.83 -10.40
CA ASN A 470 7.00 0.60 -10.06
C ASN A 470 5.96 0.20 -11.13
N THR A 471 6.11 0.65 -12.38
CA THR A 471 5.23 0.26 -13.50
C THR A 471 5.11 -1.25 -13.60
N PHE A 472 6.21 -1.99 -13.45
CA PHE A 472 6.23 -3.47 -13.48
C PHE A 472 5.73 -4.14 -12.19
N GLY A 473 5.67 -3.43 -11.06
CA GLY A 473 5.00 -3.89 -9.84
C GLY A 473 3.46 -3.85 -9.91
N MET A 474 2.91 -3.39 -11.04
CA MET A 474 1.48 -3.36 -11.34
C MET A 474 0.67 -2.58 -10.29
N GLY A 475 1.04 -1.34 -10.00
CA GLY A 475 0.27 -0.43 -9.12
C GLY A 475 0.05 -0.98 -7.71
N GLY A 476 1.13 -1.39 -7.06
CA GLY A 476 1.14 -1.94 -5.70
C GLY A 476 0.81 -3.43 -5.61
N TYR A 477 0.34 -4.05 -6.70
CA TYR A 477 -0.17 -5.44 -6.62
C TYR A 477 0.95 -6.45 -6.37
N LEU A 478 2.04 -6.38 -7.13
CA LEU A 478 3.17 -7.32 -7.02
C LEU A 478 4.23 -6.85 -6.02
N SER A 479 4.51 -5.54 -5.99
CA SER A 479 5.47 -4.91 -5.06
C SER A 479 4.95 -3.55 -4.63
N GLN A 480 5.26 -3.14 -3.39
CA GLN A 480 4.93 -1.82 -2.82
C GLN A 480 6.23 -1.15 -2.34
N PRO A 481 7.02 -0.49 -3.22
CA PRO A 481 8.35 0.01 -2.88
C PRO A 481 8.40 0.99 -1.71
N ILE A 482 7.31 1.72 -1.43
CA ILE A 482 7.19 2.61 -0.26
C ILE A 482 7.40 1.83 1.04
N LYS A 483 6.83 0.61 1.15
CA LYS A 483 7.05 -0.30 2.30
C LYS A 483 8.44 -0.94 2.33
N LEU A 484 9.19 -0.82 1.23
CA LEU A 484 10.57 -1.28 1.09
C LEU A 484 11.58 -0.13 1.25
N GLY A 485 11.13 1.07 1.66
CA GLY A 485 11.98 2.24 1.93
C GLY A 485 12.10 3.24 0.79
N ALA A 486 11.31 3.13 -0.29
CA ALA A 486 11.32 4.12 -1.36
C ALA A 486 10.47 5.35 -1.01
N ASP A 487 11.06 6.54 -1.10
CA ASP A 487 10.42 7.80 -0.74
C ASP A 487 9.41 8.29 -1.81
N ILE A 488 9.70 7.97 -3.08
CA ILE A 488 8.90 8.38 -4.23
C ILE A 488 8.66 7.18 -5.14
N VAL A 489 7.39 6.95 -5.51
CA VAL A 489 7.03 5.96 -6.53
C VAL A 489 6.45 6.64 -7.77
N THR A 490 6.86 6.19 -8.95
CA THR A 490 6.28 6.62 -10.23
C THR A 490 5.74 5.44 -11.01
N HIS A 491 4.67 5.66 -11.77
CA HIS A 491 4.20 4.69 -12.77
C HIS A 491 3.86 5.33 -14.10
N SER A 492 3.98 4.54 -15.16
CA SER A 492 3.20 4.68 -16.38
C SER A 492 1.85 3.98 -16.21
N ALA A 493 0.80 4.74 -15.84
CA ALA A 493 -0.58 4.25 -15.73
C ALA A 493 -1.10 3.63 -17.04
N THR A 494 -0.50 4.03 -18.17
CA THR A 494 -0.66 3.45 -19.52
C THR A 494 -0.50 1.92 -19.60
N LYS A 495 0.22 1.30 -18.64
CA LYS A 495 0.50 -0.15 -18.62
C LYS A 495 -0.55 -0.89 -17.76
N TRP A 496 -0.15 -1.82 -16.89
CA TRP A 496 -1.07 -2.70 -16.15
C TRP A 496 -2.17 -2.02 -15.32
N ILE A 497 -1.94 -0.78 -14.85
CA ILE A 497 -2.97 0.04 -14.17
C ILE A 497 -4.18 0.23 -15.11
N GLY A 498 -3.98 0.80 -16.30
CA GLY A 498 -5.03 0.94 -17.30
C GLY A 498 -5.39 -0.40 -17.96
N GLY A 499 -4.42 -1.29 -18.17
CA GLY A 499 -4.59 -2.70 -18.53
C GLY A 499 -5.10 -3.03 -19.94
N HIS A 500 -5.76 -2.09 -20.62
CA HIS A 500 -6.54 -2.39 -21.83
C HIS A 500 -5.97 -1.81 -23.13
N GLY A 501 -4.83 -1.12 -23.06
CA GLY A 501 -4.17 -0.50 -24.22
C GLY A 501 -4.86 0.77 -24.76
N THR A 502 -5.77 1.39 -24.00
CA THR A 502 -6.69 2.43 -24.48
C THR A 502 -6.33 3.87 -24.13
N SER A 503 -5.49 4.11 -23.12
CA SER A 503 -5.25 5.47 -22.58
C SER A 503 -3.84 5.66 -22.06
N MET A 504 -3.27 6.84 -22.32
CA MET A 504 -1.98 7.25 -21.77
C MET A 504 -2.14 8.03 -20.48
N GLY A 505 -1.20 7.81 -19.57
CA GLY A 505 -1.12 8.47 -18.28
C GLY A 505 0.09 8.02 -17.47
N GLY A 506 0.37 8.78 -16.43
CA GLY A 506 1.34 8.46 -15.39
C GLY A 506 0.86 8.95 -14.03
N ILE A 507 1.61 8.63 -12.98
CA ILE A 507 1.34 9.13 -11.62
C ILE A 507 2.64 9.20 -10.82
N VAL A 508 2.78 10.23 -10.00
CA VAL A 508 3.79 10.36 -8.95
C VAL A 508 3.10 10.13 -7.62
N ILE A 509 3.68 9.33 -6.74
CA ILE A 509 3.14 8.97 -5.43
C ILE A 509 4.19 9.34 -4.37
N ASP A 510 3.74 10.06 -3.36
CA ASP A 510 4.51 10.57 -2.24
C ASP A 510 4.46 9.55 -1.08
N GLY A 511 5.62 9.03 -0.69
CA GLY A 511 5.74 8.10 0.44
C GLY A 511 5.62 8.77 1.82
N GLY A 512 5.77 10.10 1.88
CA GLY A 512 5.53 10.92 3.08
C GLY A 512 6.42 10.70 4.30
N HIS A 513 7.41 9.81 4.22
CA HIS A 513 8.34 9.51 5.31
C HIS A 513 9.73 10.15 5.15
N PHE A 514 10.02 10.78 4.00
CA PHE A 514 11.27 11.50 3.78
C PHE A 514 11.24 12.89 4.44
N ASP A 515 12.22 13.17 5.31
CA ASP A 515 12.40 14.49 5.90
C ASP A 515 13.19 15.41 4.94
N TRP A 516 12.44 16.23 4.20
CA TRP A 516 12.99 17.22 3.26
C TRP A 516 13.82 18.33 3.94
N SER A 517 13.74 18.48 5.27
CA SER A 517 14.50 19.47 6.03
C SER A 517 15.81 18.96 6.63
N ALA A 518 15.92 17.66 6.90
CA ALA A 518 17.05 17.10 7.65
C ALA A 518 18.42 17.28 6.97
N SER A 519 18.50 17.17 5.63
CA SER A 519 19.79 17.16 4.91
C SER A 519 20.26 18.52 4.40
N GLY A 520 19.41 19.54 4.42
CA GLY A 520 19.67 20.86 3.82
C GLY A 520 19.82 20.85 2.28
N LYS A 521 19.72 19.70 1.61
CA LYS A 521 19.91 19.57 0.14
C LYS A 521 18.71 20.06 -0.69
N PHE A 522 17.58 20.37 -0.06
CA PHE A 522 16.29 20.62 -0.71
C PHE A 522 15.67 21.99 -0.35
N PRO A 523 16.37 23.12 -0.60
CA PRO A 523 15.87 24.45 -0.26
C PRO A 523 14.53 24.77 -0.94
N GLY A 524 14.23 24.21 -2.12
CA GLY A 524 12.94 24.33 -2.79
C GLY A 524 11.72 23.75 -2.04
N PHE A 525 11.95 23.06 -0.91
CA PHE A 525 10.92 22.61 0.04
C PHE A 525 10.91 23.40 1.35
N THR A 526 12.08 23.78 1.85
CA THR A 526 12.23 24.43 3.18
C THR A 526 12.18 25.94 3.13
N GLU A 527 12.64 26.57 2.04
CA GLU A 527 12.73 28.03 1.88
C GLU A 527 11.46 28.66 1.28
N PRO A 528 11.29 29.99 1.42
CA PRO A 528 10.08 30.68 0.96
C PRO A 528 9.94 30.63 -0.56
N ALA A 529 8.89 29.97 -1.05
CA ALA A 529 8.64 29.87 -2.49
C ALA A 529 8.08 31.19 -3.06
N GLU A 530 8.82 31.81 -4.00
CA GLU A 530 8.45 33.08 -4.64
C GLU A 530 7.06 33.02 -5.31
N GLY A 531 6.82 31.96 -6.11
CA GLY A 531 5.53 31.73 -6.79
C GLY A 531 4.32 31.48 -5.87
N TYR A 532 4.56 31.42 -4.55
CA TYR A 532 3.57 31.17 -3.50
C TYR A 532 3.69 32.16 -2.33
N HIS A 533 4.12 33.40 -2.61
CA HIS A 533 4.18 34.50 -1.63
C HIS A 533 4.98 34.17 -0.36
N GLY A 534 6.04 33.36 -0.50
CA GLY A 534 6.91 32.97 0.60
C GLY A 534 6.45 31.76 1.42
N MET A 535 5.44 31.02 0.95
CA MET A 535 5.06 29.72 1.53
C MET A 535 6.26 28.76 1.56
N ARG A 536 6.50 28.12 2.69
CA ARG A 536 7.47 27.02 2.85
C ARG A 536 6.73 25.69 2.72
N PHE A 537 7.02 24.90 1.69
CA PHE A 537 6.24 23.69 1.37
C PHE A 537 6.28 22.65 2.50
N TRP A 538 7.46 22.41 3.10
CA TRP A 538 7.62 21.45 4.18
C TRP A 538 6.87 21.86 5.45
N GLU A 539 6.96 23.14 5.85
CA GLU A 539 6.21 23.68 7.00
C GLU A 539 4.69 23.63 6.78
N THR A 540 4.22 23.89 5.55
CA THR A 540 2.80 24.02 5.23
C THR A 540 2.10 22.66 5.05
N TYR A 541 2.77 21.71 4.41
CA TYR A 541 2.18 20.43 4.00
C TYR A 541 2.79 19.20 4.70
N GLY A 542 3.90 19.36 5.42
CA GLY A 542 4.59 18.29 6.14
C GLY A 542 4.84 17.07 5.26
N TYR A 543 4.42 15.91 5.75
CA TYR A 543 4.48 14.61 5.05
C TYR A 543 3.82 14.60 3.64
N LYS A 544 3.01 15.59 3.23
CA LYS A 544 2.48 15.69 1.84
C LYS A 544 3.22 16.70 0.96
N ALA A 545 4.37 17.21 1.39
CA ALA A 545 5.04 18.33 0.72
C ALA A 545 5.46 18.01 -0.72
N LEU A 546 5.84 16.78 -1.05
CA LEU A 546 6.16 16.40 -2.42
C LEU A 546 4.91 16.35 -3.29
N ALA A 547 3.83 15.69 -2.85
CA ALA A 547 2.57 15.67 -3.61
C ALA A 547 2.01 17.10 -3.82
N ALA A 548 2.11 17.96 -2.80
CA ALA A 548 1.74 19.36 -2.91
C ALA A 548 2.62 20.11 -3.93
N LYS A 549 3.95 20.03 -3.80
CA LYS A 549 4.90 20.72 -4.69
C LYS A 549 4.79 20.22 -6.13
N VAL A 550 4.69 18.91 -6.38
CA VAL A 550 4.45 18.35 -7.74
C VAL A 550 3.18 18.93 -8.37
N ARG A 551 2.09 19.10 -7.61
CA ARG A 551 0.81 19.65 -8.09
C ARG A 551 0.82 21.17 -8.28
N MET A 552 1.46 21.88 -7.36
CA MET A 552 1.45 23.34 -7.32
C MET A 552 2.51 23.91 -8.26
N ASP A 553 3.71 23.35 -8.28
CA ASP A 553 4.86 23.79 -9.06
C ASP A 553 4.81 23.19 -10.48
N SER A 554 5.37 21.99 -10.66
CA SER A 554 5.48 21.31 -11.96
C SER A 554 4.17 21.16 -12.73
N MET A 555 3.09 20.69 -12.10
CA MET A 555 1.83 20.39 -12.80
C MET A 555 1.14 21.68 -13.29
N ARG A 556 1.21 22.73 -12.48
CA ARG A 556 0.67 24.05 -12.83
C ARG A 556 1.42 24.60 -14.04
N ASP A 557 2.74 24.70 -13.96
CA ASP A 557 3.49 25.56 -14.87
C ASP A 557 4.01 24.82 -16.11
N LEU A 558 4.23 23.50 -16.05
CA LEU A 558 4.52 22.68 -17.23
C LEU A 558 3.26 22.12 -17.91
N GLY A 559 2.16 21.98 -17.15
CA GLY A 559 0.86 21.56 -17.67
C GLY A 559 0.66 20.12 -18.17
N PRO A 560 1.44 19.07 -17.83
CA PRO A 560 1.21 17.70 -18.31
C PRO A 560 0.07 17.01 -17.52
N CYS A 561 -1.11 17.62 -17.46
CA CYS A 561 -2.25 17.14 -16.67
C CYS A 561 -2.95 15.93 -17.31
N LEU A 562 -3.40 14.99 -16.48
CA LEU A 562 -4.18 13.84 -16.94
C LEU A 562 -5.62 14.25 -17.32
N SER A 563 -6.11 13.73 -18.45
CA SER A 563 -7.52 13.86 -18.88
C SER A 563 -8.46 13.15 -17.90
N PRO A 564 -9.58 13.77 -17.48
CA PRO A 564 -10.59 13.13 -16.62
C PRO A 564 -11.15 11.83 -17.20
N PHE A 565 -11.28 11.75 -18.53
CA PHE A 565 -11.70 10.52 -19.21
C PHE A 565 -10.67 9.39 -19.08
N ASN A 566 -9.37 9.71 -19.17
CA ASN A 566 -8.31 8.71 -18.99
C ASN A 566 -8.24 8.25 -17.52
N ALA A 567 -8.38 9.17 -16.56
CA ALA A 567 -8.48 8.83 -15.13
C ALA A 567 -9.69 7.92 -14.84
N TRP A 568 -10.84 8.21 -15.45
CA TRP A 568 -12.03 7.37 -15.36
C TRP A 568 -11.78 5.95 -15.90
N LEU A 569 -11.14 5.82 -17.08
CA LEU A 569 -10.76 4.52 -17.63
C LEU A 569 -9.73 3.78 -16.77
N PHE A 570 -8.78 4.49 -16.15
CA PHE A 570 -7.82 3.86 -15.23
C PHE A 570 -8.48 3.37 -13.94
N LEU A 571 -9.53 4.02 -13.44
CA LEU A 571 -10.31 3.50 -12.32
C LEU A 571 -10.97 2.15 -12.66
N GLN A 572 -11.53 2.02 -13.87
CA GLN A 572 -12.05 0.73 -14.36
C GLN A 572 -10.95 -0.33 -14.52
N GLY A 573 -9.73 0.10 -14.90
CA GLY A 573 -8.54 -0.72 -14.89
C GLY A 573 -8.18 -1.22 -13.49
N LEU A 574 -8.11 -0.32 -12.50
CA LEU A 574 -7.75 -0.65 -11.11
C LEU A 574 -8.70 -1.68 -10.48
N GLU A 575 -10.01 -1.56 -10.71
CA GLU A 575 -11.03 -2.50 -10.21
C GLU A 575 -10.77 -3.98 -10.60
N THR A 576 -10.01 -4.23 -11.68
CA THR A 576 -9.67 -5.57 -12.17
C THR A 576 -8.17 -5.90 -12.11
N LEU A 577 -7.37 -5.03 -11.50
CA LEU A 577 -5.90 -5.07 -11.54
C LEU A 577 -5.31 -6.37 -10.99
N SER A 578 -5.78 -6.85 -9.84
CA SER A 578 -5.29 -8.09 -9.23
C SER A 578 -5.69 -9.34 -10.00
N LEU A 579 -6.93 -9.37 -10.52
CA LEU A 579 -7.43 -10.48 -11.35
C LEU A 579 -6.62 -10.63 -12.64
N ARG A 580 -6.37 -9.50 -13.33
CA ARG A 580 -5.52 -9.46 -14.53
C ARG A 580 -4.07 -9.78 -14.19
N GLY A 581 -3.54 -9.19 -13.12
CA GLY A 581 -2.17 -9.40 -12.66
C GLY A 581 -1.86 -10.87 -12.35
N ALA A 582 -2.75 -11.54 -11.62
CA ALA A 582 -2.62 -12.97 -11.32
C ALA A 582 -2.56 -13.83 -12.59
N ARG A 583 -3.48 -13.64 -13.55
CA ARG A 583 -3.49 -14.38 -14.82
C ARG A 583 -2.29 -14.06 -15.70
N THR A 584 -1.88 -12.79 -15.78
CA THR A 584 -0.66 -12.39 -16.52
C THR A 584 0.60 -13.04 -15.93
N VAL A 585 0.75 -13.07 -14.61
CA VAL A 585 1.87 -13.75 -13.94
C VAL A 585 1.83 -15.26 -14.20
N GLU A 586 0.66 -15.89 -14.07
CA GLU A 586 0.44 -17.32 -14.36
C GLU A 586 0.88 -17.68 -15.80
N ASN A 587 0.40 -16.91 -16.79
CA ASN A 587 0.77 -17.08 -18.19
C ASN A 587 2.27 -16.84 -18.45
N THR A 588 2.89 -15.88 -17.74
CA THR A 588 4.33 -15.57 -17.89
C THR A 588 5.21 -16.67 -17.31
N GLN A 589 4.86 -17.22 -16.14
CA GLN A 589 5.55 -18.37 -15.56
C GLN A 589 5.48 -19.59 -16.49
N LYS A 590 4.28 -19.94 -16.94
CA LYS A 590 4.06 -21.08 -17.85
C LYS A 590 4.80 -20.92 -19.18
N LEU A 591 4.80 -19.72 -19.78
CA LEU A 591 5.55 -19.47 -21.01
C LEU A 591 7.06 -19.54 -20.78
N GLY A 592 7.56 -18.97 -19.68
CA GLY A 592 8.98 -19.02 -19.32
C GLY A 592 9.50 -20.44 -19.16
N GLU A 593 8.75 -21.29 -18.44
CA GLU A 593 9.10 -22.71 -18.24
C GLU A 593 9.04 -23.51 -19.54
N TRP A 594 8.02 -23.29 -20.38
CA TRP A 594 7.92 -23.93 -21.69
C TRP A 594 9.06 -23.51 -22.64
N LEU A 595 9.38 -22.21 -22.69
CA LEU A 595 10.51 -21.68 -23.47
C LEU A 595 11.85 -22.23 -22.97
N GLU A 596 12.08 -22.27 -21.65
CA GLU A 596 13.32 -22.79 -21.06
C GLU A 596 13.50 -24.29 -21.39
N ALA A 597 12.40 -25.05 -21.46
CA ALA A 597 12.42 -26.44 -21.92
C ALA A 597 12.64 -26.58 -23.44
N HIS A 598 12.11 -25.68 -24.26
CA HIS A 598 11.99 -25.82 -25.72
C HIS A 598 13.34 -26.05 -26.45
N PRO A 599 13.43 -26.97 -27.44
CA PRO A 599 14.69 -27.32 -28.11
C PRO A 599 15.25 -26.23 -29.05
N CYS A 600 14.44 -25.25 -29.46
CA CYS A 600 14.87 -24.16 -30.35
C CYS A 600 15.15 -22.82 -29.63
N VAL A 601 15.05 -22.81 -28.29
CA VAL A 601 15.31 -21.63 -27.45
C VAL A 601 16.69 -21.77 -26.82
N SER A 602 17.50 -20.73 -26.96
CA SER A 602 18.89 -20.67 -26.52
C SER A 602 19.02 -20.30 -25.04
N TRP A 603 18.16 -19.37 -24.58
CA TRP A 603 18.14 -18.82 -23.23
C TRP A 603 16.79 -18.12 -22.97
N VAL A 604 16.42 -17.98 -21.69
CA VAL A 604 15.24 -17.22 -21.22
C VAL A 604 15.65 -16.35 -20.04
N LEU A 605 15.14 -15.12 -19.97
CA LEU A 605 15.31 -14.20 -18.85
C LEU A 605 13.93 -13.80 -18.31
N TYR A 606 13.58 -14.40 -17.17
CA TYR A 606 12.39 -14.10 -16.39
C TYR A 606 12.68 -14.35 -14.91
N PRO A 607 12.43 -13.41 -13.98
CA PRO A 607 12.83 -13.58 -12.57
C PRO A 607 12.03 -14.63 -11.80
N GLY A 608 10.98 -15.19 -12.40
CA GLY A 608 10.24 -16.35 -11.86
C GLY A 608 10.88 -17.71 -12.18
N LEU A 609 11.91 -17.76 -13.02
CA LEU A 609 12.68 -18.98 -13.29
C LEU A 609 13.81 -19.16 -12.27
N LYS A 610 14.00 -20.39 -11.80
CA LYS A 610 15.08 -20.75 -10.84
C LYS A 610 16.49 -20.55 -11.39
N SER A 611 16.63 -20.47 -12.71
CA SER A 611 17.85 -20.17 -13.44
C SER A 611 18.22 -18.68 -13.43
N HIS A 612 17.28 -17.79 -13.08
CA HIS A 612 17.53 -16.36 -13.07
C HIS A 612 18.37 -15.96 -11.84
N PRO A 613 19.44 -15.13 -12.00
CA PRO A 613 20.32 -14.75 -10.88
C PRO A 613 19.57 -14.17 -9.68
N ASP A 614 18.54 -13.36 -9.94
CA ASP A 614 17.79 -12.66 -8.88
C ASP A 614 16.58 -13.46 -8.34
N TYR A 615 16.40 -14.76 -8.67
CA TYR A 615 15.20 -15.53 -8.33
C TYR A 615 14.78 -15.44 -6.85
N GLU A 616 15.73 -15.61 -5.92
CA GLU A 616 15.46 -15.54 -4.48
C GLU A 616 15.22 -14.11 -3.96
N LEU A 617 15.70 -13.08 -4.66
CA LEU A 617 15.40 -11.68 -4.37
C LEU A 617 14.03 -11.29 -4.94
N ALA A 618 13.72 -11.72 -6.16
CA ALA A 618 12.42 -11.54 -6.81
C ALA A 618 11.28 -12.09 -5.94
N LYS A 619 11.45 -13.27 -5.32
CA LYS A 619 10.45 -13.82 -4.37
C LYS A 619 10.19 -12.93 -3.14
N LYS A 620 11.16 -12.09 -2.73
CA LYS A 620 11.01 -11.16 -1.59
C LYS A 620 10.40 -9.83 -2.02
N ILE A 621 10.87 -9.27 -3.14
CA ILE A 621 10.44 -7.96 -3.66
C ILE A 621 9.08 -8.06 -4.37
N LEU A 622 8.77 -9.20 -4.98
CA LEU A 622 7.59 -9.48 -5.79
C LEU A 622 6.84 -10.73 -5.28
N PRO A 623 6.31 -10.74 -4.03
CA PRO A 623 5.73 -11.93 -3.39
C PRO A 623 4.54 -12.56 -4.12
N LYS A 624 3.88 -11.84 -5.05
CA LYS A 624 2.80 -12.36 -5.90
C LYS A 624 3.25 -12.78 -7.31
N GLY A 625 4.56 -12.86 -7.56
CA GLY A 625 5.16 -13.34 -8.79
C GLY A 625 5.83 -12.27 -9.65
N ALA A 626 6.71 -12.71 -10.55
CA ALA A 626 7.78 -11.90 -11.15
C ALA A 626 7.37 -11.01 -12.36
N GLY A 627 6.14 -10.50 -12.36
CA GLY A 627 5.65 -9.61 -13.42
C GLY A 627 5.13 -10.32 -14.68
N GLY A 628 4.84 -9.51 -15.70
CA GLY A 628 4.15 -9.93 -16.92
C GLY A 628 4.96 -9.90 -18.21
N VAL A 629 6.29 -9.86 -18.12
CA VAL A 629 7.19 -9.70 -19.27
C VAL A 629 8.40 -10.60 -19.11
N LEU A 630 8.82 -11.22 -20.20
CA LEU A 630 10.08 -11.96 -20.30
C LEU A 630 10.82 -11.61 -21.60
N THR A 631 12.11 -11.93 -21.64
CA THR A 631 12.88 -12.01 -22.89
C THR A 631 13.44 -13.41 -23.09
N PHE A 632 13.65 -13.80 -24.34
CA PHE A 632 14.27 -15.07 -24.71
C PHE A 632 15.01 -14.95 -26.04
N GLY A 633 15.99 -15.82 -26.27
CA GLY A 633 16.71 -15.94 -27.53
C GLY A 633 16.36 -17.22 -28.27
N VAL A 634 16.16 -17.15 -29.58
CA VAL A 634 15.93 -18.33 -30.44
C VAL A 634 17.16 -18.70 -31.26
N ALA A 635 17.34 -19.99 -31.53
CA ALA A 635 18.43 -20.48 -32.34
C ALA A 635 18.14 -20.28 -33.85
N GLY A 636 18.66 -19.19 -34.39
CA GLY A 636 18.57 -18.86 -35.81
C GLY A 636 19.32 -17.57 -36.17
N LYS A 637 19.35 -17.26 -37.46
CA LYS A 637 19.79 -15.95 -37.96
C LYS A 637 18.72 -14.89 -37.73
N VAL A 638 19.08 -13.61 -37.88
CA VAL A 638 18.16 -12.47 -37.70
C VAL A 638 16.89 -12.61 -38.53
N GLU A 639 16.99 -13.17 -39.74
CA GLU A 639 15.84 -13.44 -40.61
C GLU A 639 14.88 -14.48 -40.02
N GLN A 640 15.41 -15.51 -39.33
CA GLN A 640 14.60 -16.53 -38.66
C GLN A 640 13.98 -16.00 -37.36
N VAL A 641 14.72 -15.19 -36.60
CA VAL A 641 14.20 -14.49 -35.39
C VAL A 641 13.05 -13.56 -35.78
N ARG A 642 13.22 -12.80 -36.88
CA ARG A 642 12.16 -11.98 -37.46
C ARG A 642 10.99 -12.85 -37.97
N ALA A 643 11.28 -13.97 -38.63
CA ALA A 643 10.24 -14.88 -39.12
C ALA A 643 9.39 -15.49 -38.00
N VAL A 644 9.90 -15.63 -36.76
CA VAL A 644 9.05 -15.99 -35.61
C VAL A 644 7.98 -14.92 -35.39
N VAL A 645 8.38 -13.64 -35.36
CA VAL A 645 7.44 -12.53 -35.16
C VAL A 645 6.46 -12.39 -36.33
N ASP A 646 6.96 -12.47 -37.57
CA ASP A 646 6.13 -12.36 -38.78
C ASP A 646 5.15 -13.54 -38.94
N ASN A 647 5.36 -14.68 -38.27
CA ASN A 647 4.49 -15.85 -38.36
C ASN A 647 3.46 -16.01 -37.23
N LEU A 648 3.55 -15.27 -36.12
CA LEU A 648 2.51 -15.29 -35.08
C LEU A 648 1.15 -14.84 -35.65
N LYS A 649 0.06 -15.45 -35.16
CA LYS A 649 -1.31 -15.24 -35.65
C LYS A 649 -2.23 -14.59 -34.61
N MET A 650 -1.96 -14.78 -33.32
CA MET A 650 -2.72 -14.18 -32.22
C MET A 650 -1.92 -13.06 -31.55
N THR A 651 -0.65 -13.34 -31.27
CA THR A 651 0.27 -12.44 -30.57
C THR A 651 0.55 -11.19 -31.41
N SER A 652 0.32 -10.01 -30.83
CA SER A 652 0.38 -8.75 -31.58
C SER A 652 1.80 -8.14 -31.56
N HIS A 653 2.36 -7.84 -32.73
CA HIS A 653 3.67 -7.19 -32.85
C HIS A 653 3.56 -5.66 -32.70
N LEU A 654 3.87 -5.13 -31.50
CA LEU A 654 3.95 -3.69 -31.26
C LEU A 654 4.79 -3.29 -30.04
N ALA A 655 5.20 -2.02 -29.98
CA ALA A 655 6.07 -1.47 -28.93
C ALA A 655 5.33 -1.09 -27.63
N ASN A 656 4.48 -1.96 -27.10
CA ASN A 656 3.80 -1.79 -25.80
C ASN A 656 4.07 -2.98 -24.84
N VAL A 657 3.66 -2.85 -23.57
CA VAL A 657 3.61 -3.93 -22.57
C VAL A 657 2.39 -3.69 -21.65
N GLY A 658 1.91 -4.72 -20.96
CA GLY A 658 0.85 -4.61 -19.95
C GLY A 658 -0.55 -4.30 -20.49
N ASP A 659 -0.86 -4.79 -21.70
CA ASP A 659 -2.22 -4.91 -22.21
C ASP A 659 -2.79 -6.31 -21.88
N CYS A 660 -4.10 -6.50 -21.92
CA CYS A 660 -4.79 -7.79 -21.78
C CYS A 660 -4.50 -8.76 -22.93
N LYS A 661 -3.89 -8.31 -24.04
CA LYS A 661 -3.50 -9.15 -25.18
C LYS A 661 -1.99 -9.40 -25.12
N THR A 662 -1.56 -10.58 -25.50
CA THR A 662 -0.15 -10.96 -25.57
C THR A 662 0.54 -10.21 -26.70
N LEU A 663 1.63 -9.50 -26.37
CA LEU A 663 2.38 -8.62 -27.26
C LEU A 663 3.81 -9.14 -27.42
N ILE A 664 4.37 -9.05 -28.63
CA ILE A 664 5.78 -9.37 -28.90
C ILE A 664 6.48 -8.19 -29.58
N ILE A 665 7.80 -8.14 -29.45
CA ILE A 665 8.67 -7.31 -30.28
C ILE A 665 10.07 -7.91 -30.42
N HIS A 666 10.73 -7.68 -31.56
CA HIS A 666 12.14 -8.01 -31.82
C HIS A 666 12.98 -6.73 -31.77
N PRO A 667 13.60 -6.37 -30.62
CA PRO A 667 14.14 -5.02 -30.43
C PRO A 667 15.30 -4.66 -31.37
N TRP A 668 16.10 -5.66 -31.78
CA TRP A 668 17.26 -5.49 -32.67
C TRP A 668 16.95 -4.81 -34.01
N VAL A 669 15.84 -5.23 -34.64
CA VAL A 669 15.39 -4.73 -35.96
C VAL A 669 14.25 -3.71 -35.87
N THR A 670 13.78 -3.38 -34.66
CA THR A 670 12.66 -2.45 -34.46
C THR A 670 13.07 -1.28 -33.55
N THR A 671 12.80 -1.35 -32.25
CA THR A 671 12.97 -0.24 -31.30
C THR A 671 14.40 0.26 -31.17
N HIS A 672 15.40 -0.57 -31.45
CA HIS A 672 16.81 -0.22 -31.38
C HIS A 672 17.46 -0.14 -32.77
N GLN A 673 16.72 -0.26 -33.87
CA GLN A 673 17.27 -0.30 -35.24
C GLN A 673 18.20 0.90 -35.55
N GLN A 674 17.90 2.08 -35.00
CA GLN A 674 18.66 3.32 -35.23
C GLN A 674 19.98 3.41 -34.44
N MET A 675 20.22 2.53 -33.47
CA MET A 675 21.47 2.50 -32.70
C MET A 675 22.56 1.71 -33.45
N PRO A 676 23.85 2.03 -33.26
CA PRO A 676 24.95 1.16 -33.70
C PRO A 676 24.85 -0.22 -33.02
N ASP A 677 25.14 -1.30 -33.75
CA ASP A 677 25.04 -2.68 -33.25
C ASP A 677 25.86 -2.93 -31.97
N GLU A 678 27.02 -2.28 -31.83
CA GLU A 678 27.84 -2.32 -30.61
C GLU A 678 27.13 -1.67 -29.41
N GLU A 679 26.38 -0.58 -29.61
CA GLU A 679 25.58 0.05 -28.56
C GLU A 679 24.34 -0.78 -28.20
N LYS A 680 23.73 -1.47 -29.18
CA LYS A 680 22.62 -2.42 -28.92
C LYS A 680 23.07 -3.52 -27.96
N ILE A 681 24.22 -4.15 -28.26
CA ILE A 681 24.77 -5.23 -27.42
C ILE A 681 25.11 -4.72 -26.02
N LYS A 682 25.78 -3.55 -25.90
CA LYS A 682 26.06 -2.92 -24.60
C LYS A 682 24.80 -2.58 -23.80
N GLY A 683 23.71 -2.26 -24.50
CA GLY A 683 22.38 -2.04 -23.91
C GLY A 683 21.59 -3.32 -23.58
N GLY A 684 22.16 -4.50 -23.76
CA GLY A 684 21.46 -5.77 -23.52
C GLY A 684 20.44 -6.11 -24.61
N VAL A 685 20.69 -5.72 -25.86
CA VAL A 685 19.86 -6.09 -27.03
C VAL A 685 20.71 -6.90 -27.99
N THR A 686 20.48 -8.21 -28.01
CA THR A 686 21.15 -9.16 -28.92
C THR A 686 20.31 -9.43 -30.18
N PRO A 687 20.91 -9.93 -31.28
CA PRO A 687 20.18 -10.16 -32.53
C PRO A 687 19.08 -11.23 -32.45
N ASP A 688 19.19 -12.15 -31.50
CA ASP A 688 18.26 -13.26 -31.22
C ASP A 688 17.15 -12.91 -30.22
N LEU A 689 17.25 -11.77 -29.53
CA LEU A 689 16.35 -11.40 -28.43
C LEU A 689 14.93 -11.06 -28.92
N LEU A 690 13.96 -11.80 -28.41
CA LEU A 690 12.53 -11.47 -28.46
C LEU A 690 12.05 -11.07 -27.07
N ARG A 691 11.20 -10.03 -26.99
CA ARG A 691 10.53 -9.62 -25.74
C ARG A 691 9.03 -9.86 -25.87
N VAL A 692 8.44 -10.54 -24.89
CA VAL A 692 7.01 -10.82 -24.83
C VAL A 692 6.42 -10.20 -23.56
N SER A 693 5.32 -9.48 -23.71
CA SER A 693 4.43 -9.10 -22.61
C SER A 693 3.20 -10.00 -22.69
N LEU A 694 2.97 -10.81 -21.66
CA LEU A 694 1.84 -11.73 -21.64
C LEU A 694 0.54 -11.00 -21.35
N GLY A 695 -0.51 -11.37 -22.09
CA GLY A 695 -1.88 -11.00 -21.83
C GLY A 695 -2.59 -11.97 -20.90
N ILE A 696 -3.91 -12.00 -20.99
CA ILE A 696 -4.81 -12.83 -20.17
C ILE A 696 -5.54 -13.90 -20.99
N GLU A 697 -5.05 -14.22 -22.19
CA GLU A 697 -5.58 -15.32 -23.00
C GLU A 697 -5.39 -16.70 -22.32
N ASP A 698 -6.01 -17.74 -22.88
CA ASP A 698 -5.71 -19.11 -22.46
C ASP A 698 -4.27 -19.47 -22.83
N PHE A 699 -3.57 -20.13 -21.91
CA PHE A 699 -2.17 -20.45 -22.08
C PHE A 699 -1.91 -21.44 -23.23
N GLU A 700 -2.81 -22.40 -23.47
CA GLU A 700 -2.60 -23.37 -24.55
C GLU A 700 -2.79 -22.73 -25.93
N ASP A 701 -3.60 -21.66 -26.04
CA ASP A 701 -3.70 -20.86 -27.26
C ASP A 701 -2.44 -20.00 -27.49
N ILE A 702 -1.88 -19.39 -26.44
CA ILE A 702 -0.59 -18.68 -26.50
C ILE A 702 0.52 -19.64 -26.95
N LYS A 703 0.64 -20.79 -26.28
CA LYS A 703 1.65 -21.82 -26.59
C LYS A 703 1.52 -22.33 -28.03
N ARG A 704 0.30 -22.63 -28.50
CA ARG A 704 0.05 -23.08 -29.88
C ARG A 704 0.44 -22.03 -30.93
N ASP A 705 0.25 -20.74 -30.63
CA ASP A 705 0.68 -19.64 -31.52
C ASP A 705 2.22 -19.58 -31.65
N PHE A 706 2.95 -19.75 -30.55
CA PHE A 706 4.41 -19.82 -30.55
C PHE A 706 4.93 -21.11 -31.21
N GLU A 707 4.31 -22.27 -30.96
CA GLU A 707 4.66 -23.56 -31.59
C GLU A 707 4.57 -23.48 -33.12
N GLN A 708 3.46 -22.98 -33.67
CA GLN A 708 3.32 -22.84 -35.13
C GLN A 708 4.29 -21.81 -35.71
N ALA A 709 4.54 -20.70 -35.01
CA ALA A 709 5.47 -19.66 -35.45
C ALA A 709 6.92 -20.16 -35.49
N PHE A 710 7.34 -20.96 -34.48
CA PHE A 710 8.68 -21.56 -34.43
C PHE A 710 8.91 -22.57 -35.55
N VAL A 711 7.89 -23.38 -35.89
CA VAL A 711 7.93 -24.30 -37.03
C VAL A 711 7.99 -23.53 -38.35
N ALA A 712 7.13 -22.52 -38.54
CA ALA A 712 7.08 -21.72 -39.76
C ALA A 712 8.35 -20.88 -39.99
N ALA A 713 9.02 -20.44 -38.93
CA ALA A 713 10.31 -19.75 -38.97
C ALA A 713 11.49 -20.68 -39.30
N GLY A 714 11.28 -22.01 -39.28
CA GLY A 714 12.34 -22.99 -39.53
C GLY A 714 13.50 -22.88 -38.55
N LEU A 715 13.21 -22.67 -37.26
CA LEU A 715 14.24 -22.52 -36.22
C LEU A 715 15.14 -23.76 -36.12
N LEU A 716 16.41 -23.53 -35.80
CA LEU A 716 17.38 -24.59 -35.56
C LEU A 716 17.26 -25.11 -34.13
N LYS A 717 17.85 -26.29 -33.87
CA LYS A 717 18.04 -26.77 -32.50
C LYS A 717 19.09 -25.89 -31.81
N ALA A 718 18.78 -25.42 -30.62
CA ALA A 718 19.64 -24.54 -29.83
C ALA A 718 20.75 -25.30 -29.10
N GLU A 719 21.91 -24.65 -28.98
CA GLU A 719 22.93 -24.99 -27.98
C GLU A 719 22.59 -24.24 -26.69
N LYS A 720 22.01 -24.95 -25.72
CA LYS A 720 21.70 -24.36 -24.40
C LYS A 720 23.00 -24.01 -23.67
N SER A 721 23.16 -22.75 -23.33
CA SER A 721 24.31 -22.24 -22.58
C SER A 721 23.86 -21.82 -21.18
N SER A 722 24.67 -22.13 -20.17
CA SER A 722 24.50 -21.65 -18.78
C SER A 722 25.14 -20.28 -18.54
N VAL A 723 25.73 -19.66 -19.57
CA VAL A 723 26.37 -18.34 -19.51
C VAL A 723 25.33 -17.26 -19.76
N ASP A 724 25.38 -16.16 -19.01
CA ASP A 724 24.56 -14.97 -19.23
C ASP A 724 24.66 -14.54 -20.72
N PRO A 725 23.53 -14.49 -21.46
CA PRO A 725 23.54 -14.16 -22.89
C PRO A 725 24.15 -12.78 -23.17
N PHE A 726 24.07 -11.85 -22.21
CA PHE A 726 24.69 -10.54 -22.34
C PHE A 726 26.20 -10.58 -22.17
N SER A 727 26.73 -11.42 -21.27
CA SER A 727 28.18 -11.63 -21.15
C SER A 727 28.74 -12.21 -22.44
N LYS A 728 28.09 -13.27 -22.97
CA LYS A 728 28.45 -13.88 -24.26
C LYS A 728 28.39 -12.87 -25.42
N ALA A 729 27.43 -11.96 -25.42
CA ALA A 729 27.34 -10.92 -26.45
C ALA A 729 28.41 -9.83 -26.28
N MET A 730 28.74 -9.44 -25.05
CA MET A 730 29.81 -8.49 -24.74
C MET A 730 31.19 -9.03 -25.14
N ASP A 731 31.42 -10.34 -25.04
CA ASP A 731 32.65 -10.99 -25.52
C ASP A 731 32.82 -10.89 -27.05
N LEU A 732 31.72 -10.86 -27.82
CA LEU A 732 31.76 -10.63 -29.27
C LEU A 732 32.17 -9.18 -29.62
N VAL A 733 31.89 -8.23 -28.73
CA VAL A 733 32.29 -6.82 -28.86
C VAL A 733 33.76 -6.65 -28.46
N SER A 734 34.20 -7.25 -27.34
CA SER A 734 35.58 -7.12 -26.85
C SER A 734 36.60 -7.88 -27.71
N GLY A 735 36.21 -9.02 -28.28
CA GLY A 735 37.05 -9.84 -29.16
C GLY A 735 37.21 -9.33 -30.60
N GLY A 736 36.64 -8.17 -30.95
CA GLY A 736 36.75 -7.58 -32.30
C GLY A 736 36.03 -8.36 -33.41
N PHE A 737 35.10 -9.26 -33.05
CA PHE A 737 34.39 -10.13 -34.01
C PHE A 737 33.50 -9.31 -34.97
N MET A 738 33.02 -8.14 -34.55
CA MET A 738 32.40 -7.13 -35.44
C MET A 738 33.45 -6.27 -36.16
N GLY A 739 34.37 -6.91 -36.89
CA GLY A 739 35.35 -6.22 -37.72
C GLY A 739 34.70 -5.53 -38.93
N LYS A 740 34.88 -4.20 -39.06
CA LYS A 740 34.49 -3.33 -40.19
C LYS A 740 33.02 -3.35 -40.68
N LEU A 741 32.17 -4.22 -40.17
CA LEU A 741 30.74 -4.30 -40.49
C LEU A 741 29.88 -3.49 -39.50
N SER A 742 30.27 -2.24 -39.23
CA SER A 742 29.44 -1.30 -38.48
C SER A 742 28.30 -0.80 -39.36
N THR A 743 27.27 -1.64 -39.56
CA THR A 743 26.05 -1.29 -40.28
C THR A 743 25.15 -0.38 -39.44
N GLY A 744 25.60 0.86 -39.25
CA GLY A 744 24.74 1.92 -38.74
C GLY A 744 23.53 2.12 -39.66
N ALA A 745 22.38 2.44 -39.08
CA ALA A 745 21.18 2.71 -39.84
C ALA A 745 21.39 3.84 -40.88
N PRO A 746 20.72 3.79 -42.05
CA PRO A 746 20.73 4.89 -43.00
C PRO A 746 20.32 6.20 -42.30
N ARG A 747 21.02 7.30 -42.58
CA ARG A 747 20.61 8.61 -42.06
C ARG A 747 19.27 8.99 -42.70
N PRO A 748 18.36 9.69 -41.99
CA PRO A 748 17.14 10.21 -42.62
C PRO A 748 17.50 11.04 -43.86
N GLY A 749 17.08 10.56 -45.04
CA GLY A 749 17.41 11.17 -46.34
C GLY A 749 18.27 10.31 -47.29
N THR A 750 18.79 9.15 -46.87
CA THR A 750 19.37 8.14 -47.78
C THR A 750 18.39 6.99 -48.00
N ASP A 751 18.22 6.55 -49.26
CA ASP A 751 17.15 5.63 -49.71
C ASP A 751 17.25 4.17 -49.23
N GLY A 752 18.24 3.87 -48.37
CA GLY A 752 18.44 2.54 -47.79
C GLY A 752 19.04 1.52 -48.76
N THR A 753 19.43 1.91 -49.98
CA THR A 753 20.16 1.01 -50.89
C THR A 753 21.64 0.98 -50.54
N ILE A 754 22.18 -0.23 -50.37
CA ILE A 754 23.61 -0.52 -50.21
C ILE A 754 23.96 -1.45 -51.37
N GLY A 755 24.87 -0.99 -52.23
CA GLY A 755 25.46 -1.78 -53.33
C GLY A 755 26.80 -2.38 -52.94
#